data_AF-A0A939MHS1-F1
#
_entry.id   AF-A0A939MHS1-F1
#
_cell.length_a   1.000
_cell.length_b   1.000
_cell.length_c   1.000
_cell.angle_alpha   90.00
_cell.angle_beta   90.00
_cell.angle_gamma   90.00
#
_symmetry.space_group_name_H-M   'P 1'
#
loop_
_entity.id
_entity.type
_entity.pdbx_description
1 polymer ?
#
loop_
_entity_poly.entity_id
_entity_poly.type
_entity_poly.pdbx_seq_one_letter_code
_entity_poly.pdbx_strand_id
1 'polypeptide(L)'
;MLAANDSGHREVPVHHASRRRTATARRRPPLLRRVVMLVLAGALFAGALGGVSSVVGTGVAEAAGKGPGVSNIPGIGWIGAYRHNGRIVYCSERGVADPWADLPSNTTVSSLPAYRSPSGIKASKMSSKSKMRQLNYLLDTYAQTSKGSQAAGLATAIWILRADNKISSLKSTLRGSAKGRAILNDANAMLAAAKRNAVAPVAPKKVTGKLALTINSARTQGTVSWPAGATSITLTKAKFTSSGKRSVTVTSGKAGSRGFTLDAPKPKKQTVITAKAKWKTTGTRGWEPKIKTWKASNVPQQRVVGTTGSSTVKTLGGTLGASATVTAATPSTWSVSSQAQASADVGGTMTDTAIVTGAASALPQPGYIDFVAYLQPLAGATKHDSSWNPILGDPYDVEEPVLDADGLPTYQLEVDADGNPVFDADGNPVPVLDDDGNPVPATETVARQDPVTWTEEELAGLSAAELCVLQPVATTARQRVTAAGRYTSEPVEVKSAGTVYWTERYWRSSTNLHTGRCGLANEKTAISTPGVVTQATETAVIGDEISDTATVTGRFAAGAEYHLVFEAYRAPAQTISHDDEDDPAAAEPTCETGNLIYRSGEVPVTGPGEVESGSLPVRYAHGTTIWWVESLYLTPEGGDPQLVHRGECGLENETTTVSHPEVETRAVEDAVVGDHLFDTAIVSGELARNDHARWEVTFEAFQGVFEERASTPEELEETGEATQQVPVCETGNRLFETGATEVTGPGEVESERVVATTAHVGTIWWIETLWVIEGGERTEVHRGECGLENETTEATGPTVTTQAVEVAFYGDELYDTAIVEGELSAREGVTHEVTFSAYRAEYGGGAPVCEPGNLLFTTEATAVTGPGTYESSRTIATPEHAGTIWWIETLWQIGADGGGGDEGAELHRAELARGECGLENETTNVPEPKVTTTAVSSAIVGEEIWDVADVEGPLSTRDGVSHDVIFEAYLQPADSPDPVCEAGNRIFVSDTVRVTKPGEYTSEKFTTETAHVGTIYWVESLRLKVDGEETVIHRGECGAKNEITRVSERLPVTGSAPLSPGGLLGVAGLVLAAGAAALAWVARRRRTGLSVESTDSTE
;
A
#
# COMPACT_ATOMS: atom_id res chain seq x y z
N MET A 1 8.20 -63.71 -9.29
CA MET A 1 9.02 -64.15 -8.13
C MET A 1 8.75 -63.20 -6.97
N LEU A 2 8.64 -63.74 -5.75
CA LEU A 2 9.14 -63.21 -4.46
C LEU A 2 9.07 -61.67 -4.26
N ALA A 3 8.27 -61.07 -3.35
CA ALA A 3 8.01 -61.35 -1.92
C ALA A 3 9.24 -61.13 -1.02
N ALA A 4 9.18 -60.51 0.18
CA ALA A 4 8.06 -59.98 0.96
C ALA A 4 8.47 -58.63 1.66
N ASN A 5 7.72 -57.99 2.57
CA ASN A 5 7.38 -58.47 3.92
C ASN A 5 6.21 -57.67 4.57
N ASP A 6 5.66 -58.19 5.67
CA ASP A 6 4.38 -57.75 6.29
C ASP A 6 4.46 -57.70 7.84
N SER A 7 3.40 -57.19 8.49
CA SER A 7 3.03 -57.20 9.92
C SER A 7 3.70 -56.16 10.85
N GLY A 8 3.01 -55.65 11.88
CA GLY A 8 1.60 -55.90 12.25
C GLY A 8 1.11 -55.17 13.53
N HIS A 9 -0.21 -55.29 13.80
CA HIS A 9 -0.94 -54.59 14.88
C HIS A 9 -0.41 -54.83 16.31
N ARG A 10 -0.66 -53.86 17.23
CA ARG A 10 -1.65 -54.05 18.33
C ARG A 10 -2.06 -52.79 19.10
N GLU A 11 -2.99 -52.97 20.03
CA GLU A 11 -3.91 -51.96 20.59
C GLU A 11 -4.26 -52.29 22.08
N VAL A 12 -4.75 -51.30 22.83
CA VAL A 12 -5.45 -51.40 24.15
C VAL A 12 -4.57 -51.85 25.39
N PRO A 13 -5.07 -51.88 26.67
CA PRO A 13 -4.83 -50.84 27.68
C PRO A 13 -4.16 -51.30 29.00
N VAL A 14 -3.94 -50.39 29.96
CA VAL A 14 -3.78 -50.72 31.39
C VAL A 14 -4.53 -49.75 32.32
N HIS A 15 -5.25 -50.29 33.30
CA HIS A 15 -5.91 -49.52 34.36
C HIS A 15 -5.92 -50.32 35.69
N HIS A 16 -5.01 -50.02 36.64
CA HIS A 16 -5.01 -50.45 38.07
C HIS A 16 -3.70 -50.00 38.76
N ALA A 17 -3.47 -50.12 40.08
CA ALA A 17 -4.27 -49.66 41.23
C ALA A 17 -3.52 -49.90 42.58
N SER A 18 -3.29 -48.82 43.35
CA SER A 18 -3.20 -48.79 44.83
C SER A 18 -1.88 -49.14 45.58
N ARG A 19 -1.62 -48.33 46.64
CA ARG A 19 -1.00 -48.67 47.96
C ARG A 19 0.54 -48.92 47.99
N ARG A 20 1.29 -48.61 49.07
CA ARG A 20 0.95 -48.25 50.48
C ARG A 20 2.15 -47.60 51.24
N ARG A 21 1.87 -46.66 52.18
CA ARG A 21 2.61 -46.35 53.45
C ARG A 21 4.04 -45.70 53.35
N THR A 22 4.61 -45.06 54.39
CA THR A 22 4.23 -44.93 55.83
C THR A 22 4.70 -43.63 56.52
N ALA A 23 3.91 -43.17 57.52
CA ALA A 23 4.33 -42.44 58.75
C ALA A 23 4.91 -41.01 58.61
N THR A 24 4.81 -40.12 59.61
CA THR A 24 4.30 -40.25 61.01
C THR A 24 2.84 -39.73 61.14
N ALA A 25 2.25 -39.04 62.14
CA ALA A 25 2.65 -38.48 63.45
C ALA A 25 1.46 -38.47 64.45
N ARG A 26 1.45 -37.53 65.43
CA ARG A 26 0.43 -37.28 66.50
C ARG A 26 0.35 -35.75 66.74
N ARG A 27 -0.63 -35.10 67.38
CA ARG A 27 -1.60 -35.48 68.45
C ARG A 27 -3.03 -34.91 68.23
N ARG A 28 -3.92 -35.15 69.23
CA ARG A 28 -5.36 -34.83 69.43
C ARG A 28 -5.55 -34.50 70.94
N PRO A 29 -6.73 -34.20 71.54
CA PRO A 29 -8.08 -33.77 71.08
C PRO A 29 -8.52 -32.47 71.88
N PRO A 30 -9.73 -32.23 72.50
CA PRO A 30 -11.13 -32.72 72.32
C PRO A 30 -12.32 -31.68 72.43
N LEU A 31 -13.39 -31.94 71.66
CA LEU A 31 -14.86 -31.98 72.01
C LEU A 31 -15.66 -30.86 72.75
N LEU A 32 -17.01 -30.96 72.54
CA LEU A 32 -18.20 -30.29 73.12
C LEU A 32 -18.54 -28.86 72.61
N ARG A 33 -19.81 -28.35 72.50
CA ARG A 33 -21.22 -28.82 72.32
C ARG A 33 -22.21 -28.01 73.20
N ARG A 34 -23.40 -27.68 72.66
CA ARG A 34 -24.54 -26.86 73.20
C ARG A 34 -24.42 -25.36 72.86
N VAL A 35 -25.38 -24.67 72.23
CA VAL A 35 -26.86 -24.49 72.43
C VAL A 35 -27.19 -23.32 73.36
N VAL A 36 -27.90 -22.32 72.83
CA VAL A 36 -28.97 -21.53 73.48
C VAL A 36 -29.79 -20.84 72.36
N MET A 37 -31.12 -20.70 72.55
CA MET A 37 -31.98 -19.85 71.72
C MET A 37 -32.23 -18.52 72.42
N LEU A 38 -32.53 -17.46 71.67
CA LEU A 38 -33.51 -16.47 72.12
C LEU A 38 -34.25 -15.83 70.94
N VAL A 39 -35.57 -15.75 71.06
CA VAL A 39 -36.49 -15.07 70.15
C VAL A 39 -37.04 -13.85 70.87
N LEU A 40 -37.18 -12.72 70.18
CA LEU A 40 -38.07 -11.65 70.60
C LEU A 40 -38.67 -10.96 69.37
N ALA A 41 -39.91 -10.48 69.51
CA ALA A 41 -40.72 -9.92 68.44
C ALA A 41 -41.50 -8.69 68.93
N GLY A 42 -41.84 -7.81 68.00
CA GLY A 42 -42.59 -6.56 68.21
C GLY A 42 -42.40 -5.68 66.96
N ALA A 43 -43.32 -5.63 65.99
CA ALA A 43 -44.74 -5.27 66.01
C ALA A 43 -44.97 -3.74 65.98
N LEU A 44 -45.37 -3.27 64.78
CA LEU A 44 -46.29 -2.15 64.47
C LEU A 44 -46.51 -1.05 65.53
N PHE A 45 -46.30 0.22 65.13
CA PHE A 45 -47.40 1.18 64.93
C PHE A 45 -46.96 2.36 64.04
N ALA A 46 -47.86 3.29 63.73
CA ALA A 46 -47.65 4.40 62.80
C ALA A 46 -47.90 5.78 63.43
N GLY A 47 -47.20 6.79 62.91
CA GLY A 47 -47.32 8.24 63.20
C GLY A 47 -46.07 8.95 62.65
N ALA A 48 -46.07 9.91 61.73
CA ALA A 48 -46.88 11.13 61.51
C ALA A 48 -46.18 12.40 62.05
N LEU A 49 -45.67 13.22 61.12
CA LEU A 49 -45.23 14.62 61.24
C LEU A 49 -44.01 14.94 62.16
N GLY A 50 -43.01 15.65 61.62
CA GLY A 50 -42.00 16.33 62.46
C GLY A 50 -40.68 16.73 61.78
N GLY A 51 -40.53 18.03 61.46
CA GLY A 51 -39.30 18.80 61.73
C GLY A 51 -37.96 18.45 61.04
N VAL A 52 -37.69 19.16 59.95
CA VAL A 52 -36.37 19.63 59.45
C VAL A 52 -35.16 19.45 60.38
N SER A 53 -34.11 18.73 59.93
CA SER A 53 -32.69 19.18 59.90
C SER A 53 -31.72 18.04 59.52
N SER A 54 -31.49 17.81 58.23
CA SER A 54 -30.32 17.07 57.76
C SER A 54 -29.26 18.07 57.29
N VAL A 55 -28.14 18.15 58.01
CA VAL A 55 -26.99 18.99 57.63
C VAL A 55 -26.51 18.56 56.25
N VAL A 56 -26.53 19.49 55.29
CA VAL A 56 -25.90 19.27 53.99
C VAL A 56 -24.40 19.35 54.21
N GLY A 57 -23.77 18.19 54.40
CA GLY A 57 -22.32 18.09 54.37
C GLY A 57 -21.84 18.48 52.98
N THR A 58 -21.24 19.67 52.86
CA THR A 58 -20.55 20.11 51.65
C THR A 58 -19.39 19.14 51.41
N GLY A 59 -19.53 18.26 50.42
CA GLY A 59 -18.43 17.41 49.99
C GLY A 59 -17.27 18.30 49.56
N VAL A 60 -16.15 18.20 50.28
CA VAL A 60 -14.90 18.83 49.84
C VAL A 60 -14.54 18.27 48.46
N ALA A 61 -14.14 19.15 47.55
CA ALA A 61 -13.69 18.72 46.25
C ALA A 61 -12.34 18.01 46.39
N GLU A 62 -12.20 16.88 45.69
CA GLU A 62 -10.95 16.12 45.60
C GLU A 62 -10.62 15.85 44.13
N ALA A 63 -9.39 16.19 43.76
CA ALA A 63 -8.73 15.68 42.55
C ALA A 63 -8.67 14.14 42.54
N ALA A 64 -8.51 13.54 41.36
CA ALA A 64 -8.49 12.08 41.24
C ALA A 64 -7.09 11.52 41.49
N GLY A 65 -6.82 11.07 42.73
CA GLY A 65 -5.54 10.46 43.08
C GLY A 65 -5.29 9.13 42.34
N LYS A 66 -4.02 8.78 42.07
CA LYS A 66 -3.70 7.52 41.37
C LYS A 66 -4.14 6.29 42.16
N GLY A 67 -4.82 5.38 41.47
CA GLY A 67 -5.38 4.14 42.00
C GLY A 67 -4.58 2.91 41.55
N PRO A 68 -5.23 1.73 41.50
CA PRO A 68 -4.59 0.52 40.98
C PRO A 68 -4.13 0.71 39.53
N GLY A 69 -2.89 0.31 39.24
CA GLY A 69 -2.28 0.43 37.92
C GLY A 69 -0.91 -0.25 37.89
N VAL A 70 -0.18 -0.04 36.80
CA VAL A 70 1.17 -0.55 36.58
C VAL A 70 2.11 0.63 36.33
N SER A 71 3.08 0.82 37.22
CA SER A 71 4.20 1.74 37.04
C SER A 71 5.39 1.08 36.33
N ASN A 72 6.39 1.88 35.99
CA ASN A 72 7.68 1.49 35.42
C ASN A 72 7.48 0.62 34.17
N ILE A 73 6.73 1.15 33.21
CA ILE A 73 6.66 0.64 31.84
C ILE A 73 7.55 1.55 30.97
N PRO A 74 8.56 1.02 30.25
CA PRO A 74 9.38 1.82 29.34
C PRO A 74 8.52 2.64 28.36
N GLY A 75 8.94 3.86 28.05
CA GLY A 75 8.22 4.79 27.14
C GLY A 75 6.84 5.29 27.60
N ILE A 76 6.27 4.80 28.71
CA ILE A 76 4.90 5.15 29.14
C ILE A 76 4.82 5.58 30.62
N GLY A 77 5.74 5.12 31.47
CA GLY A 77 5.76 5.46 32.90
C GLY A 77 4.71 4.71 33.71
N TRP A 78 3.43 5.08 33.60
CA TRP A 78 2.33 4.47 34.36
C TRP A 78 1.03 4.37 33.54
N ILE A 79 0.32 3.24 33.68
CA ILE A 79 -1.02 3.02 33.11
C ILE A 79 -1.92 2.46 34.22
N GLY A 80 -3.15 2.94 34.35
CA GLY A 80 -4.11 2.37 35.29
C GLY A 80 -5.33 3.24 35.55
N ALA A 81 -5.88 3.07 36.75
CA ALA A 81 -7.09 3.72 37.22
C ALA A 81 -6.80 4.79 38.27
N TYR A 82 -7.75 5.69 38.49
CA TYR A 82 -7.70 6.75 39.49
C TYR A 82 -8.79 6.53 40.53
N ARG A 83 -8.63 7.14 41.71
CA ARG A 83 -9.60 7.14 42.81
C ARG A 83 -10.21 8.52 42.93
N HIS A 84 -11.53 8.60 42.89
CA HIS A 84 -12.27 9.84 43.10
C HIS A 84 -13.60 9.53 43.79
N ASN A 85 -13.93 10.26 44.86
CA ASN A 85 -15.12 10.03 45.69
C ASN A 85 -15.30 8.55 46.10
N GLY A 86 -14.21 7.92 46.55
CA GLY A 86 -14.15 6.51 46.99
C GLY A 86 -14.31 5.45 45.88
N ARG A 87 -14.60 5.84 44.64
CA ARG A 87 -14.74 4.93 43.49
C ARG A 87 -13.46 4.86 42.67
N ILE A 88 -13.30 3.76 41.94
CA ILE A 88 -12.30 3.64 40.88
C ILE A 88 -12.91 4.16 39.57
N VAL A 89 -12.19 5.06 38.91
CA VAL A 89 -12.54 5.70 37.62
C VAL A 89 -11.34 5.63 36.68
N TYR A 90 -11.59 5.71 35.37
CA TYR A 90 -10.56 5.51 34.34
C TYR A 90 -10.50 6.73 33.44
N CYS A 91 -9.32 7.14 32.99
CA CYS A 91 -9.23 8.19 31.98
C CYS A 91 -9.76 7.69 30.62
N SER A 92 -10.32 8.62 29.84
CA SER A 92 -10.95 8.30 28.55
C SER A 92 -10.19 8.83 27.34
N GLU A 93 -9.11 9.59 27.53
CA GLU A 93 -8.15 10.03 26.51
C GLU A 93 -6.74 9.57 26.91
N ARG A 94 -5.85 9.36 25.93
CA ARG A 94 -4.40 9.26 26.12
C ARG A 94 -3.76 10.63 25.81
N GLY A 95 -2.50 10.83 26.20
CA GLY A 95 -1.68 11.99 25.77
C GLY A 95 -2.07 13.38 26.32
N VAL A 96 -3.19 13.50 27.02
CA VAL A 96 -3.64 14.70 27.76
C VAL A 96 -3.16 14.64 29.22
N ALA A 97 -3.16 15.74 29.99
CA ALA A 97 -2.71 15.73 31.38
C ALA A 97 -3.59 14.87 32.32
N ASP A 98 -2.97 14.28 33.35
CA ASP A 98 -3.63 13.56 34.47
C ASP A 98 -4.79 14.38 35.07
N PRO A 99 -5.83 13.75 35.66
CA PRO A 99 -6.94 14.43 36.34
C PRO A 99 -6.54 15.03 37.72
N TRP A 100 -5.65 16.02 37.70
CA TRP A 100 -5.02 16.66 38.88
C TRP A 100 -5.87 17.75 39.55
N ALA A 101 -6.90 18.27 38.88
CA ALA A 101 -7.81 19.30 39.39
C ALA A 101 -9.20 18.75 39.75
N ASP A 102 -9.93 19.53 40.54
CA ASP A 102 -11.25 19.19 41.08
C ASP A 102 -12.27 18.71 40.03
N LEU A 103 -13.01 17.67 40.42
CA LEU A 103 -14.04 17.01 39.62
C LEU A 103 -15.41 17.12 40.31
N PRO A 104 -16.03 18.32 40.39
CA PRO A 104 -17.09 18.62 41.34
C PRO A 104 -18.44 17.92 41.07
N SER A 105 -18.68 17.40 39.87
CA SER A 105 -19.89 16.61 39.58
C SER A 105 -19.68 15.61 38.44
N ASN A 106 -20.54 14.58 38.38
CA ASN A 106 -20.62 13.65 37.25
C ASN A 106 -21.85 13.95 36.40
N THR A 107 -21.65 14.05 35.09
CA THR A 107 -22.74 14.03 34.10
C THR A 107 -22.91 12.59 33.59
N THR A 108 -24.15 12.17 33.34
CA THR A 108 -24.40 10.91 32.62
C THR A 108 -24.56 11.22 31.13
N VAL A 109 -23.63 10.76 30.30
CA VAL A 109 -23.57 11.06 28.87
C VAL A 109 -23.84 9.82 28.03
N SER A 110 -24.46 9.99 26.86
CA SER A 110 -24.68 8.93 25.87
C SER A 110 -23.70 8.96 24.69
N SER A 111 -22.71 9.85 24.74
CA SER A 111 -21.58 9.95 23.81
C SER A 111 -20.41 10.65 24.51
N LEU A 112 -19.18 10.39 24.04
CA LEU A 112 -17.99 11.17 24.41
C LEU A 112 -17.64 12.08 23.23
N PRO A 113 -17.85 13.42 23.31
CA PRO A 113 -17.38 14.32 22.27
C PRO A 113 -15.85 14.29 22.17
N ALA A 114 -15.30 14.59 20.99
CA ALA A 114 -13.86 14.58 20.74
C ALA A 114 -13.08 15.44 21.76
N TYR A 115 -11.80 15.12 21.96
CA TYR A 115 -10.87 15.98 22.68
C TYR A 115 -9.95 16.64 21.65
N ARG A 116 -10.16 17.94 21.38
CA ARG A 116 -9.21 18.77 20.64
C ARG A 116 -8.26 19.48 21.61
N SER A 117 -7.02 19.63 21.18
CA SER A 117 -5.92 20.35 21.84
C SER A 117 -5.32 21.35 20.82
N PRO A 118 -4.39 22.24 21.20
CA PRO A 118 -3.71 23.10 20.23
C PRO A 118 -2.99 22.31 19.12
N SER A 119 -2.41 21.15 19.42
CA SER A 119 -1.87 20.22 18.42
C SER A 119 -2.93 19.20 17.93
N GLY A 120 -4.08 19.69 17.47
CA GLY A 120 -5.12 18.86 16.86
C GLY A 120 -5.89 17.94 17.82
N ILE A 121 -6.61 16.96 17.24
CA ILE A 121 -7.41 15.96 17.96
C ILE A 121 -6.48 15.01 18.73
N LYS A 122 -6.82 14.68 19.98
CA LYS A 122 -6.16 13.63 20.79
C LYS A 122 -7.03 12.40 21.03
N ALA A 123 -8.35 12.53 20.93
CA ALA A 123 -9.25 11.38 21.00
C ALA A 123 -10.58 11.68 20.30
N SER A 124 -11.04 10.77 19.44
CA SER A 124 -12.20 10.96 18.58
C SER A 124 -13.54 10.96 19.31
N LYS A 125 -14.60 11.34 18.57
CA LYS A 125 -16.00 11.46 19.03
C LYS A 125 -16.64 10.08 19.09
N MET A 126 -16.74 9.47 20.27
CA MET A 126 -17.47 8.21 20.45
C MET A 126 -18.97 8.48 20.60
N SER A 127 -19.73 8.35 19.51
CA SER A 127 -21.20 8.50 19.53
C SER A 127 -21.99 7.23 19.18
N SER A 128 -21.33 6.18 18.66
CA SER A 128 -21.99 4.90 18.39
C SER A 128 -22.56 4.29 19.68
N LYS A 129 -23.85 3.93 19.61
CA LYS A 129 -24.58 3.26 20.70
C LYS A 129 -23.98 1.89 21.05
N SER A 130 -23.27 1.23 20.12
CA SER A 130 -22.60 -0.05 20.37
C SER A 130 -21.33 0.14 21.19
N LYS A 131 -20.36 0.93 20.68
CA LYS A 131 -19.11 1.30 21.37
C LYS A 131 -19.38 1.91 22.76
N MET A 132 -20.41 2.75 22.93
CA MET A 132 -20.83 3.28 24.25
C MET A 132 -21.40 2.21 25.22
N ARG A 133 -22.08 1.16 24.72
CA ARG A 133 -22.50 0.02 25.56
C ARG A 133 -21.31 -0.84 25.97
N GLN A 134 -20.39 -1.11 25.04
CA GLN A 134 -19.15 -1.85 25.31
C GLN A 134 -18.33 -1.16 26.40
N LEU A 135 -18.18 0.18 26.33
CA LEU A 135 -17.52 0.97 27.36
C LEU A 135 -18.24 0.89 28.71
N ASN A 136 -19.57 0.93 28.74
CA ASN A 136 -20.35 0.78 29.97
C ASN A 136 -20.23 -0.64 30.58
N TYR A 137 -20.19 -1.69 29.74
CA TYR A 137 -19.95 -3.08 30.13
C TYR A 137 -18.56 -3.28 30.73
N LEU A 138 -17.52 -2.76 30.06
CA LEU A 138 -16.14 -2.79 30.53
C LEU A 138 -16.02 -2.15 31.92
N LEU A 139 -16.67 -0.98 32.10
CA LEU A 139 -16.66 -0.25 33.35
C LEU A 139 -17.54 -0.88 34.45
N ASP A 140 -18.58 -1.66 34.12
CA ASP A 140 -19.39 -2.39 35.12
C ASP A 140 -18.67 -3.67 35.58
N THR A 141 -18.01 -4.35 34.64
CA THR A 141 -17.43 -5.69 34.84
C THR A 141 -16.03 -5.66 35.44
N TYR A 142 -15.17 -4.73 34.99
CA TYR A 142 -13.73 -4.76 35.31
C TYR A 142 -13.21 -3.56 36.12
N ALA A 143 -13.94 -2.44 36.19
CA ALA A 143 -13.41 -1.19 36.75
C ALA A 143 -13.02 -1.25 38.23
N GLN A 144 -13.85 -1.84 39.09
CA GLN A 144 -13.68 -1.80 40.54
C GLN A 144 -12.69 -2.87 41.05
N THR A 145 -11.61 -3.11 40.32
CA THR A 145 -10.55 -4.07 40.66
C THR A 145 -9.48 -3.44 41.56
N SER A 146 -8.90 -4.24 42.45
CA SER A 146 -7.68 -3.89 43.19
C SER A 146 -6.38 -4.32 42.48
N LYS A 147 -6.48 -5.09 41.37
CA LYS A 147 -5.33 -5.62 40.64
C LYS A 147 -4.78 -4.57 39.67
N GLY A 148 -3.49 -4.24 39.81
CA GLY A 148 -2.82 -3.25 38.96
C GLY A 148 -2.81 -3.63 37.47
N SER A 149 -2.55 -4.91 37.13
CA SER A 149 -2.53 -5.38 35.73
C SER A 149 -3.90 -5.24 35.07
N GLN A 150 -4.95 -5.72 35.73
CA GLN A 150 -6.33 -5.63 35.23
C GLN A 150 -6.78 -4.18 35.05
N ALA A 151 -6.36 -3.27 35.94
CA ALA A 151 -6.62 -1.85 35.79
C ALA A 151 -5.85 -1.25 34.60
N ALA A 152 -4.59 -1.64 34.37
CA ALA A 152 -3.83 -1.20 33.20
C ALA A 152 -4.40 -1.76 31.88
N GLY A 153 -4.83 -3.02 31.87
CA GLY A 153 -5.53 -3.66 30.74
C GLY A 153 -6.86 -2.98 30.43
N LEU A 154 -7.67 -2.65 31.44
CA LEU A 154 -8.91 -1.90 31.25
C LEU A 154 -8.67 -0.47 30.75
N ALA A 155 -7.69 0.27 31.30
CA ALA A 155 -7.34 1.60 30.78
C ALA A 155 -6.94 1.53 29.29
N THR A 156 -6.12 0.54 28.94
CA THR A 156 -5.73 0.25 27.55
C THR A 156 -6.92 -0.10 26.67
N ALA A 157 -7.84 -0.96 27.13
CA ALA A 157 -9.07 -1.31 26.42
C ALA A 157 -9.99 -0.10 26.19
N ILE A 158 -10.06 0.84 27.13
CA ILE A 158 -10.86 2.07 26.99
C ILE A 158 -10.29 2.97 25.89
N TRP A 159 -8.96 3.10 25.80
CA TRP A 159 -8.31 3.87 24.73
C TRP A 159 -8.42 3.17 23.36
N ILE A 160 -8.28 1.84 23.29
CA ILE A 160 -8.49 1.07 22.05
C ILE A 160 -9.93 1.25 21.56
N LEU A 161 -10.93 1.04 22.42
CA LEU A 161 -12.36 1.16 22.07
C LEU A 161 -12.75 2.56 21.60
N ARG A 162 -11.94 3.58 21.92
CA ARG A 162 -12.17 4.97 21.52
C ARG A 162 -11.55 5.36 20.17
N ALA A 163 -10.62 4.57 19.63
CA ALA A 163 -9.74 5.01 18.54
C ALA A 163 -9.04 6.34 18.90
N ASP A 164 -8.25 6.29 19.98
CA ASP A 164 -7.31 7.35 20.34
C ASP A 164 -6.17 7.40 19.32
N ASN A 165 -5.82 8.54 18.74
CA ASN A 165 -4.84 8.58 17.63
C ASN A 165 -3.43 8.18 18.08
N LYS A 166 -3.13 8.15 19.38
CA LYS A 166 -1.88 7.60 19.91
C LYS A 166 -1.96 6.10 20.23
N ILE A 167 -2.94 5.35 19.71
CA ILE A 167 -3.11 3.93 20.05
C ILE A 167 -2.13 2.99 19.33
N SER A 168 -1.74 3.26 18.08
CA SER A 168 -0.75 2.44 17.36
C SER A 168 0.61 2.51 18.06
N SER A 169 1.05 3.73 18.40
CA SER A 169 2.17 3.99 19.32
C SER A 169 2.03 3.22 20.65
N LEU A 170 0.85 3.23 21.30
CA LEU A 170 0.64 2.48 22.55
C LEU A 170 0.84 0.97 22.36
N LYS A 171 0.26 0.40 21.29
CA LYS A 171 0.41 -1.02 20.95
C LYS A 171 1.88 -1.38 20.75
N SER A 172 2.63 -0.59 19.97
CA SER A 172 4.07 -0.77 19.75
C SER A 172 4.87 -0.75 21.06
N THR A 173 4.78 0.32 21.85
CA THR A 173 5.53 0.43 23.11
C THR A 173 5.17 -0.66 24.12
N LEU A 174 3.90 -1.12 24.16
CA LEU A 174 3.50 -2.25 24.99
C LEU A 174 4.00 -3.61 24.45
N ARG A 175 4.02 -3.82 23.12
CA ARG A 175 4.60 -5.02 22.48
C ARG A 175 6.07 -5.20 22.89
N GLY A 176 6.84 -4.12 23.02
CA GLY A 176 8.25 -4.10 23.41
C GLY A 176 8.61 -4.66 24.80
N SER A 177 7.65 -5.01 25.66
CA SER A 177 7.95 -5.64 26.96
C SER A 177 6.97 -6.74 27.34
N ALA A 178 7.44 -7.80 28.02
CA ALA A 178 6.57 -8.88 28.49
C ALA A 178 5.42 -8.37 29.41
N LYS A 179 5.69 -7.31 30.18
CA LYS A 179 4.72 -6.62 31.03
C LYS A 179 3.64 -5.89 30.22
N GLY A 180 4.03 -5.25 29.11
CA GLY A 180 3.12 -4.57 28.19
C GLY A 180 2.32 -5.54 27.32
N ARG A 181 2.93 -6.64 26.85
CA ARG A 181 2.23 -7.74 26.17
C ARG A 181 1.14 -8.35 27.05
N ALA A 182 1.39 -8.54 28.34
CA ALA A 182 0.35 -8.97 29.29
C ALA A 182 -0.80 -7.95 29.43
N ILE A 183 -0.51 -6.65 29.41
CA ILE A 183 -1.52 -5.57 29.46
C ILE A 183 -2.36 -5.54 28.17
N LEU A 184 -1.75 -5.75 27.00
CA LEU A 184 -2.48 -5.87 25.72
C LEU A 184 -3.36 -7.12 25.69
N ASN A 185 -2.88 -8.26 26.20
CA ASN A 185 -3.67 -9.49 26.25
C ASN A 185 -4.87 -9.35 27.20
N ASP A 186 -4.68 -8.74 28.38
CA ASP A 186 -5.78 -8.38 29.30
C ASP A 186 -6.79 -7.43 28.59
N ALA A 187 -6.30 -6.41 27.87
CA ALA A 187 -7.14 -5.46 27.15
C ALA A 187 -7.97 -6.12 26.03
N ASN A 188 -7.33 -6.89 25.15
CA ASN A 188 -7.97 -7.58 24.03
C ASN A 188 -9.00 -8.62 24.53
N ALA A 189 -8.69 -9.35 25.61
CA ALA A 189 -9.65 -10.28 26.23
C ALA A 189 -10.89 -9.55 26.78
N MET A 190 -10.71 -8.37 27.39
CA MET A 190 -11.84 -7.54 27.85
C MET A 190 -12.66 -6.97 26.68
N LEU A 191 -12.03 -6.55 25.58
CA LEU A 191 -12.70 -6.07 24.37
C LEU A 191 -13.50 -7.18 23.67
N ALA A 192 -12.92 -8.37 23.50
CA ALA A 192 -13.62 -9.54 22.96
C ALA A 192 -14.79 -9.97 23.86
N ALA A 193 -14.65 -9.86 25.19
CA ALA A 193 -15.76 -10.04 26.11
C ALA A 193 -16.84 -8.95 25.92
N ALA A 194 -16.46 -7.71 25.58
CA ALA A 194 -17.39 -6.62 25.31
C ALA A 194 -18.15 -6.77 23.97
N LYS A 195 -17.50 -7.10 22.82
CA LYS A 195 -18.18 -7.38 21.51
C LYS A 195 -19.26 -8.45 21.72
N ARG A 196 -18.98 -9.49 22.53
CA ARG A 196 -19.94 -10.58 22.85
C ARG A 196 -21.03 -10.26 23.90
N ASN A 197 -20.74 -9.50 24.96
CA ASN A 197 -21.65 -9.41 26.13
C ASN A 197 -22.36 -8.06 26.30
N ALA A 198 -21.97 -6.98 25.61
CA ALA A 198 -22.48 -5.62 25.82
C ALA A 198 -23.89 -5.37 25.21
N VAL A 199 -24.79 -6.34 25.36
CA VAL A 199 -26.14 -6.33 24.79
C VAL A 199 -27.01 -5.19 25.35
N ALA A 200 -27.95 -4.71 24.54
CA ALA A 200 -28.93 -3.71 24.95
C ALA A 200 -29.98 -4.33 25.93
N PRO A 201 -30.47 -3.56 26.92
CA PRO A 201 -31.41 -4.07 27.91
C PRO A 201 -32.83 -4.18 27.34
N VAL A 202 -33.33 -5.40 27.12
CA VAL A 202 -34.69 -5.61 26.58
C VAL A 202 -35.71 -5.44 27.70
N ALA A 203 -36.57 -4.42 27.59
CA ALA A 203 -37.67 -4.22 28.53
C ALA A 203 -38.70 -5.36 28.46
N PRO A 204 -39.32 -5.77 29.59
CA PRO A 204 -40.35 -6.81 29.60
C PRO A 204 -41.59 -6.37 28.79
N LYS A 205 -41.72 -6.87 27.56
CA LYS A 205 -42.89 -6.60 26.71
C LYS A 205 -44.17 -7.10 27.40
N LYS A 206 -45.24 -6.30 27.33
CA LYS A 206 -46.59 -6.68 27.80
C LYS A 206 -47.13 -7.79 26.90
N VAL A 207 -47.77 -8.81 27.47
CA VAL A 207 -48.45 -9.84 26.67
C VAL A 207 -49.67 -9.19 25.99
N THR A 208 -49.61 -9.03 24.67
CA THR A 208 -50.64 -8.38 23.83
C THR A 208 -51.70 -9.35 23.31
N GLY A 209 -51.36 -10.63 23.18
CA GLY A 209 -52.28 -11.66 22.70
C GLY A 209 -53.51 -11.83 23.59
N LYS A 210 -54.63 -12.22 22.98
CA LYS A 210 -55.91 -12.40 23.67
C LYS A 210 -56.01 -13.80 24.26
N LEU A 211 -56.60 -13.91 25.45
CA LEU A 211 -57.11 -15.19 25.97
C LEU A 211 -58.43 -15.49 25.24
N ALA A 212 -58.61 -16.70 24.73
CA ALA A 212 -59.81 -17.09 23.99
C ALA A 212 -60.54 -18.27 24.63
N LEU A 213 -61.87 -18.31 24.47
CA LEU A 213 -62.76 -19.33 25.00
C LEU A 213 -63.76 -19.78 23.93
N THR A 214 -63.63 -21.03 23.50
CA THR A 214 -64.57 -21.67 22.56
C THR A 214 -65.40 -22.72 23.31
N ILE A 215 -66.71 -22.78 23.06
CA ILE A 215 -67.62 -23.77 23.65
C ILE A 215 -68.12 -24.69 22.54
N ASN A 216 -68.20 -26.00 22.81
CA ASN A 216 -68.70 -26.95 21.81
C ASN A 216 -70.20 -26.75 21.53
N SER A 217 -70.65 -27.13 20.33
CA SER A 217 -72.06 -27.05 19.91
C SER A 217 -73.02 -27.78 20.87
N ALA A 218 -72.56 -28.88 21.48
CA ALA A 218 -73.30 -29.64 22.48
C ALA A 218 -73.51 -28.93 23.84
N ARG A 219 -72.79 -27.82 24.10
CA ARG A 219 -72.80 -27.05 25.36
C ARG A 219 -72.50 -27.92 26.59
N THR A 220 -71.45 -28.74 26.48
CA THR A 220 -70.94 -29.66 27.52
C THR A 220 -69.46 -29.46 27.83
N GLN A 221 -68.68 -29.03 26.85
CA GLN A 221 -67.22 -28.87 26.93
C GLN A 221 -66.79 -27.60 26.19
N GLY A 222 -65.54 -27.21 26.35
CA GLY A 222 -64.94 -26.11 25.61
C GLY A 222 -63.42 -26.17 25.64
N THR A 223 -62.80 -25.18 25.01
CA THR A 223 -61.36 -25.05 24.87
C THR A 223 -60.95 -23.64 25.27
N VAL A 224 -59.92 -23.51 26.10
CA VAL A 224 -59.29 -22.23 26.42
C VAL A 224 -57.89 -22.21 25.80
N SER A 225 -57.61 -21.21 24.97
CA SER A 225 -56.30 -20.97 24.36
C SER A 225 -55.71 -19.65 24.83
N TRP A 226 -54.39 -19.61 24.93
CA TRP A 226 -53.64 -18.51 25.53
C TRP A 226 -52.35 -18.18 24.74
N PRO A 227 -51.92 -16.91 24.75
CA PRO A 227 -50.67 -16.49 24.11
C PRO A 227 -49.44 -16.86 24.95
N ALA A 228 -48.27 -16.84 24.32
CA ALA A 228 -47.00 -16.96 25.01
C ALA A 228 -46.86 -15.97 26.18
N GLY A 229 -46.28 -16.44 27.29
CA GLY A 229 -46.06 -15.64 28.51
C GLY A 229 -47.14 -15.78 29.60
N ALA A 230 -48.25 -16.47 29.32
CA ALA A 230 -49.14 -16.95 30.38
C ALA A 230 -48.40 -17.93 31.32
N THR A 231 -48.77 -17.94 32.61
CA THR A 231 -48.13 -18.79 33.64
C THR A 231 -49.13 -19.64 34.42
N SER A 232 -50.38 -19.16 34.57
CA SER A 232 -51.47 -19.95 35.15
C SER A 232 -52.82 -19.46 34.64
N ILE A 233 -53.78 -20.37 34.51
CA ILE A 233 -55.11 -20.10 33.95
C ILE A 233 -56.17 -20.66 34.88
N THR A 234 -57.16 -19.83 35.22
CA THR A 234 -58.27 -20.18 36.11
C THR A 234 -59.60 -19.99 35.41
N LEU A 235 -60.45 -21.02 35.47
CA LEU A 235 -61.80 -21.06 34.91
C LEU A 235 -62.85 -20.87 36.00
N THR A 236 -64.02 -20.35 35.60
CA THR A 236 -65.22 -20.24 36.45
C THR A 236 -66.37 -21.01 35.79
N LYS A 237 -67.13 -21.78 36.59
CA LYS A 237 -68.20 -22.69 36.12
C LYS A 237 -67.75 -23.78 35.13
N ALA A 238 -66.44 -24.05 35.06
CA ALA A 238 -65.82 -25.10 34.28
C ALA A 238 -64.55 -25.64 34.98
N LYS A 239 -64.12 -26.84 34.60
CA LYS A 239 -62.92 -27.56 35.11
C LYS A 239 -62.10 -28.07 33.93
N PHE A 240 -60.77 -27.98 34.00
CA PHE A 240 -59.87 -28.49 32.97
C PHE A 240 -59.98 -30.02 32.84
N THR A 241 -60.19 -30.53 31.63
CA THR A 241 -60.44 -31.96 31.39
C THR A 241 -59.23 -32.81 31.79
N SER A 242 -58.02 -32.29 31.61
CA SER A 242 -56.76 -32.98 31.93
C SER A 242 -56.36 -32.98 33.41
N SER A 243 -57.18 -32.41 34.32
CA SER A 243 -56.82 -32.33 35.75
C SER A 243 -57.99 -32.31 36.73
N GLY A 244 -59.24 -32.15 36.26
CA GLY A 244 -60.43 -31.97 37.09
C GLY A 244 -60.48 -30.66 37.90
N LYS A 245 -59.40 -29.86 37.87
CA LYS A 245 -59.26 -28.63 38.65
C LYS A 245 -59.77 -27.42 37.87
N ARG A 246 -60.17 -26.37 38.59
CA ARG A 246 -60.54 -25.07 37.98
C ARG A 246 -59.34 -24.19 37.62
N SER A 247 -58.13 -24.55 38.04
CA SER A 247 -56.90 -23.79 37.75
C SER A 247 -55.76 -24.73 37.39
N VAL A 248 -54.91 -24.32 36.44
CA VAL A 248 -53.69 -25.03 36.03
C VAL A 248 -52.54 -24.05 35.82
N THR A 249 -51.33 -24.48 36.16
CA THR A 249 -50.08 -23.84 35.70
C THR A 249 -49.86 -24.19 34.22
N VAL A 250 -49.30 -23.26 33.46
CA VAL A 250 -48.91 -23.46 32.04
C VAL A 250 -47.46 -23.01 31.84
N THR A 251 -46.76 -23.63 30.90
CA THR A 251 -45.35 -23.34 30.63
C THR A 251 -45.18 -21.93 30.09
N SER A 252 -44.47 -21.08 30.82
CA SER A 252 -44.13 -19.72 30.37
C SER A 252 -43.33 -19.75 29.07
N GLY A 253 -43.66 -18.84 28.15
CA GLY A 253 -42.94 -18.67 26.89
C GLY A 253 -43.55 -19.37 25.66
N LYS A 254 -44.42 -20.38 25.83
CA LYS A 254 -45.17 -20.99 24.70
C LYS A 254 -46.66 -20.65 24.76
N ALA A 255 -47.24 -20.34 23.59
CA ALA A 255 -48.69 -20.31 23.42
C ALA A 255 -49.26 -21.73 23.58
N GLY A 256 -50.56 -21.87 23.81
CA GLY A 256 -51.15 -23.19 23.98
C GLY A 256 -52.66 -23.21 24.17
N SER A 257 -53.18 -24.42 24.36
CA SER A 257 -54.60 -24.71 24.45
C SER A 257 -54.88 -25.88 25.39
N ARG A 258 -55.99 -25.85 26.14
CA ARG A 258 -56.51 -26.99 26.92
C ARG A 258 -58.03 -27.07 26.85
N GLY A 259 -58.54 -28.30 26.76
CA GLY A 259 -59.96 -28.60 26.94
C GLY A 259 -60.44 -28.46 28.39
N PHE A 260 -61.71 -28.14 28.55
CA PHE A 260 -62.43 -28.10 29.83
C PHE A 260 -63.86 -28.66 29.70
N THR A 261 -64.39 -29.15 30.82
CA THR A 261 -65.78 -29.57 30.98
C THR A 261 -66.57 -28.52 31.77
N LEU A 262 -67.84 -28.29 31.42
CA LEU A 262 -68.72 -27.39 32.18
C LEU A 262 -69.17 -28.03 33.50
N ASP A 263 -69.29 -27.25 34.58
CA ASP A 263 -69.84 -27.74 35.86
C ASP A 263 -71.34 -28.06 35.76
N ALA A 264 -72.04 -27.50 34.77
CA ALA A 264 -73.45 -27.76 34.47
C ALA A 264 -73.65 -27.86 32.93
N PRO A 265 -73.68 -29.08 32.35
CA PRO A 265 -73.98 -29.24 30.93
C PRO A 265 -75.42 -28.81 30.63
N LYS A 266 -75.63 -28.14 29.49
CA LYS A 266 -76.95 -27.60 29.05
C LYS A 266 -77.64 -26.70 30.11
N PRO A 267 -77.06 -25.54 30.47
CA PRO A 267 -77.64 -24.66 31.50
C PRO A 267 -78.99 -24.08 31.07
N LYS A 268 -80.00 -24.15 31.95
CA LYS A 268 -81.38 -23.66 31.72
C LYS A 268 -81.53 -22.13 31.71
N LYS A 269 -80.45 -21.38 31.99
CA LYS A 269 -80.39 -19.91 31.99
C LYS A 269 -79.03 -19.46 31.46
N GLN A 270 -78.96 -18.24 30.93
CA GLN A 270 -77.73 -17.65 30.39
C GLN A 270 -76.60 -17.72 31.42
N THR A 271 -75.50 -18.39 31.04
CA THR A 271 -74.40 -18.72 31.94
C THR A 271 -73.08 -18.25 31.35
N VAL A 272 -72.56 -17.15 31.89
CA VAL A 272 -71.21 -16.67 31.57
C VAL A 272 -70.17 -17.57 32.24
N ILE A 273 -69.24 -18.08 31.44
CA ILE A 273 -68.00 -18.76 31.81
C ILE A 273 -66.90 -17.71 31.64
N THR A 274 -66.10 -17.45 32.67
CA THR A 274 -64.91 -16.59 32.55
C THR A 274 -63.63 -17.39 32.75
N ALA A 275 -62.64 -17.11 31.92
CA ALA A 275 -61.25 -17.52 32.12
C ALA A 275 -60.42 -16.30 32.49
N LYS A 276 -59.51 -16.48 33.44
CA LYS A 276 -58.51 -15.48 33.82
C LYS A 276 -57.14 -16.14 33.79
N ALA A 277 -56.27 -15.70 32.88
CA ALA A 277 -54.87 -16.09 32.85
C ALA A 277 -54.03 -15.04 33.57
N LYS A 278 -53.14 -15.47 34.46
CA LYS A 278 -52.01 -14.66 34.91
C LYS A 278 -50.86 -14.82 33.92
N TRP A 279 -50.14 -13.75 33.66
CA TRP A 279 -48.91 -13.75 32.86
C TRP A 279 -47.80 -13.01 33.59
N LYS A 280 -46.55 -13.36 33.25
CA LYS A 280 -45.33 -12.75 33.78
C LYS A 280 -44.29 -12.74 32.66
N THR A 281 -43.79 -11.57 32.30
CA THR A 281 -42.66 -11.40 31.38
C THR A 281 -41.51 -10.74 32.10
N THR A 282 -40.29 -11.16 31.78
CA THR A 282 -39.05 -10.69 32.38
C THR A 282 -38.20 -10.11 31.28
N GLY A 283 -37.63 -8.92 31.49
CA GLY A 283 -36.67 -8.34 30.55
C GLY A 283 -35.33 -9.08 30.57
N THR A 284 -34.43 -8.75 29.63
CA THR A 284 -33.03 -9.18 29.72
C THR A 284 -32.21 -8.16 30.50
N ARG A 285 -31.11 -8.63 31.12
CA ARG A 285 -30.05 -7.74 31.61
C ARG A 285 -29.25 -7.27 30.41
N GLY A 286 -28.85 -6.00 30.40
CA GLY A 286 -27.99 -5.41 29.38
C GLY A 286 -27.43 -4.08 29.87
N TRP A 287 -26.73 -3.35 29.02
CA TRP A 287 -26.14 -2.06 29.33
C TRP A 287 -26.79 -0.96 28.50
N GLU A 288 -27.16 0.15 29.15
CA GLU A 288 -27.51 1.38 28.43
C GLU A 288 -26.26 1.93 27.73
N PRO A 289 -26.39 2.61 26.57
CA PRO A 289 -25.30 3.32 25.90
C PRO A 289 -24.97 4.62 26.66
N LYS A 290 -24.71 4.53 27.97
CA LYS A 290 -24.60 5.67 28.89
C LYS A 290 -23.54 5.39 29.95
N ILE A 291 -22.65 6.36 30.15
CA ILE A 291 -21.60 6.32 31.17
C ILE A 291 -21.61 7.59 32.00
N LYS A 292 -20.95 7.55 33.15
CA LYS A 292 -20.67 8.73 33.98
C LYS A 292 -19.34 9.32 33.57
N THR A 293 -19.33 10.62 33.26
CA THR A 293 -18.12 11.41 33.01
C THR A 293 -17.97 12.48 34.07
N TRP A 294 -16.74 12.66 34.55
CA TRP A 294 -16.32 13.85 35.28
C TRP A 294 -15.34 14.65 34.42
N LYS A 295 -15.46 15.97 34.43
CA LYS A 295 -14.53 16.91 33.77
C LYS A 295 -14.36 18.12 34.70
N ALA A 296 -13.16 18.69 34.78
CA ALA A 296 -12.99 20.02 35.34
C ALA A 296 -13.45 21.07 34.31
N SER A 297 -14.10 22.13 34.77
CA SER A 297 -14.66 23.16 33.87
C SER A 297 -13.59 23.99 33.17
N ASN A 298 -12.50 24.32 33.88
CA ASN A 298 -11.62 25.46 33.55
C ASN A 298 -10.13 25.08 33.35
N VAL A 299 -9.78 23.80 33.26
CA VAL A 299 -8.37 23.37 33.03
C VAL A 299 -8.25 22.24 31.99
N PRO A 300 -7.15 22.20 31.21
CA PRO A 300 -6.90 21.14 30.23
C PRO A 300 -6.40 19.85 30.91
N GLN A 301 -7.35 19.00 31.34
CA GLN A 301 -7.06 17.66 31.87
C GLN A 301 -7.96 16.59 31.23
N GLN A 302 -7.60 15.31 31.40
CA GLN A 302 -8.37 14.16 30.94
C GLN A 302 -9.76 14.08 31.59
N ARG A 303 -10.75 13.60 30.84
CA ARG A 303 -12.04 13.18 31.39
C ARG A 303 -11.91 11.79 31.98
N VAL A 304 -12.35 11.62 33.21
CA VAL A 304 -12.50 10.29 33.82
C VAL A 304 -13.92 9.76 33.63
N VAL A 305 -14.02 8.46 33.34
CA VAL A 305 -15.24 7.70 33.09
C VAL A 305 -15.48 6.64 34.16
N GLY A 306 -16.76 6.34 34.37
CA GLY A 306 -17.25 5.27 35.24
C GLY A 306 -18.60 4.74 34.77
N THR A 307 -18.96 3.53 35.19
CA THR A 307 -20.19 2.86 34.75
C THR A 307 -21.48 3.55 35.24
N THR A 308 -22.57 3.40 34.48
CA THR A 308 -23.93 3.58 35.02
C THR A 308 -24.47 2.32 35.70
N GLY A 309 -23.79 1.19 35.52
CA GLY A 309 -24.24 -0.15 35.87
C GLY A 309 -25.08 -0.80 34.77
N SER A 310 -25.11 -2.13 34.75
CA SER A 310 -26.09 -2.89 33.98
C SER A 310 -27.53 -2.60 34.44
N SER A 311 -28.48 -2.77 33.52
CA SER A 311 -29.90 -2.59 33.78
C SER A 311 -30.40 -3.49 34.91
N THR A 312 -31.32 -2.96 35.72
CA THR A 312 -32.11 -3.79 36.63
C THR A 312 -33.14 -4.58 35.83
N VAL A 313 -33.13 -5.91 35.97
CA VAL A 313 -34.05 -6.81 35.26
C VAL A 313 -35.47 -6.59 35.74
N LYS A 314 -36.24 -5.79 34.99
CA LYS A 314 -37.65 -5.52 35.27
C LYS A 314 -38.50 -6.73 34.93
N THR A 315 -39.42 -7.06 35.83
CA THR A 315 -40.52 -8.01 35.58
C THR A 315 -41.79 -7.21 35.36
N LEU A 316 -42.54 -7.53 34.31
CA LEU A 316 -43.92 -7.08 34.13
C LEU A 316 -44.86 -8.28 34.35
N GLY A 317 -46.05 -8.02 34.85
CA GLY A 317 -47.06 -9.05 35.07
C GLY A 317 -48.46 -8.47 35.06
N GLY A 318 -49.44 -9.32 34.83
CA GLY A 318 -50.83 -8.90 34.76
C GLY A 318 -51.78 -10.07 34.59
N THR A 319 -53.01 -9.75 34.18
CA THR A 319 -54.03 -10.75 33.85
C THR A 319 -54.64 -10.50 32.49
N LEU A 320 -54.91 -11.57 31.76
CA LEU A 320 -55.80 -11.58 30.59
C LEU A 320 -57.15 -12.16 31.03
N GLY A 321 -58.24 -11.57 30.56
CA GLY A 321 -59.61 -12.05 30.79
C GLY A 321 -60.26 -12.49 29.49
N ALA A 322 -61.04 -13.56 29.54
CA ALA A 322 -61.95 -13.98 28.48
C ALA A 322 -63.30 -14.38 29.10
N SER A 323 -64.38 -14.16 28.37
CA SER A 323 -65.72 -14.58 28.79
C SER A 323 -66.51 -15.15 27.61
N ALA A 324 -67.00 -16.39 27.77
CA ALA A 324 -67.92 -17.02 26.83
C ALA A 324 -69.29 -17.18 27.49
N THR A 325 -70.34 -16.77 26.80
CA THR A 325 -71.71 -16.74 27.35
C THR A 325 -72.54 -17.88 26.76
N VAL A 326 -72.85 -18.89 27.59
CA VAL A 326 -73.72 -20.00 27.22
C VAL A 326 -75.17 -19.60 27.47
N THR A 327 -75.79 -18.96 26.48
CA THR A 327 -77.23 -18.62 26.50
C THR A 327 -78.08 -19.89 26.37
N ALA A 328 -79.32 -19.87 26.90
CA ALA A 328 -80.33 -20.87 26.54
C ALA A 328 -80.65 -20.75 25.04
N ALA A 329 -81.10 -21.83 24.39
CA ALA A 329 -81.38 -21.81 22.95
C ALA A 329 -82.72 -21.14 22.64
N THR A 330 -82.70 -20.03 21.90
CA THR A 330 -83.86 -19.45 21.22
C THR A 330 -83.98 -20.00 19.80
N PRO A 331 -85.17 -20.40 19.33
CA PRO A 331 -85.50 -20.39 17.90
C PRO A 331 -85.77 -18.94 17.44
N SER A 332 -85.66 -18.58 16.16
CA SER A 332 -85.04 -19.30 15.05
C SER A 332 -84.73 -18.33 13.90
N THR A 333 -83.47 -17.92 13.77
CA THR A 333 -82.89 -17.38 12.54
C THR A 333 -81.73 -18.28 12.13
N TRP A 334 -81.40 -18.29 10.84
CA TRP A 334 -80.15 -18.89 10.37
C TRP A 334 -78.99 -17.91 10.55
N SER A 335 -77.76 -18.42 10.60
CA SER A 335 -76.54 -17.63 10.62
C SER A 335 -75.40 -18.36 9.92
N VAL A 336 -74.42 -17.59 9.46
CA VAL A 336 -73.13 -18.10 8.97
C VAL A 336 -72.01 -17.32 9.67
N SER A 337 -70.90 -18.01 9.91
CA SER A 337 -69.65 -17.47 10.47
C SER A 337 -68.54 -18.47 10.19
N SER A 338 -67.33 -18.05 9.85
CA SER A 338 -66.25 -18.94 9.41
C SER A 338 -65.10 -19.07 10.43
N GLN A 339 -64.02 -19.73 10.03
CA GLN A 339 -62.88 -20.04 10.87
C GLN A 339 -61.68 -20.45 10.00
N ALA A 340 -60.89 -19.46 9.63
CA ALA A 340 -59.69 -19.64 8.82
C ALA A 340 -58.65 -20.55 9.47
N GLN A 341 -57.88 -21.24 8.63
CA GLN A 341 -56.61 -21.84 9.01
C GLN A 341 -55.67 -20.75 9.54
N ALA A 342 -55.27 -20.84 10.80
CA ALA A 342 -54.59 -19.74 11.50
C ALA A 342 -53.21 -19.37 10.91
N SER A 343 -52.54 -20.31 10.25
CA SER A 343 -51.27 -20.08 9.57
C SER A 343 -51.08 -21.00 8.36
N ALA A 344 -50.36 -20.48 7.36
CA ALA A 344 -49.85 -21.23 6.21
C ALA A 344 -48.39 -20.83 5.95
N ASP A 345 -47.83 -21.29 4.85
CA ASP A 345 -46.45 -21.05 4.41
C ASP A 345 -46.46 -20.87 2.89
N VAL A 346 -45.54 -20.07 2.33
CA VAL A 346 -45.47 -19.84 0.87
C VAL A 346 -45.05 -21.13 0.16
N GLY A 347 -45.75 -21.49 -0.92
CA GLY A 347 -45.74 -22.80 -1.59
C GLY A 347 -46.69 -23.83 -0.95
N GLY A 348 -47.29 -23.53 0.20
CA GLY A 348 -48.26 -24.39 0.87
C GLY A 348 -49.71 -24.09 0.47
N THR A 349 -50.66 -24.72 1.17
CA THR A 349 -52.10 -24.45 1.00
C THR A 349 -52.75 -23.88 2.27
N MET A 350 -53.75 -23.02 2.08
CA MET A 350 -54.63 -22.49 3.13
C MET A 350 -56.10 -22.83 2.89
N THR A 351 -56.88 -22.91 3.97
CA THR A 351 -58.33 -23.18 3.92
C THR A 351 -59.10 -22.33 4.94
N ASP A 352 -60.40 -22.13 4.69
CA ASP A 352 -61.37 -21.61 5.65
C ASP A 352 -62.53 -22.58 5.86
N THR A 353 -63.23 -22.52 6.99
CA THR A 353 -64.38 -23.36 7.30
C THR A 353 -65.56 -22.58 7.85
N ALA A 354 -66.54 -22.31 6.97
CA ALA A 354 -67.84 -21.79 7.34
C ALA A 354 -68.63 -22.74 8.25
N ILE A 355 -69.33 -22.16 9.21
CA ILE A 355 -70.21 -22.83 10.17
C ILE A 355 -71.62 -22.29 9.97
N VAL A 356 -72.45 -23.02 9.22
CA VAL A 356 -73.85 -22.66 8.95
C VAL A 356 -74.72 -23.19 10.08
N THR A 357 -75.46 -22.31 10.76
CA THR A 357 -76.38 -22.70 11.85
C THR A 357 -77.82 -22.27 11.58
N GLY A 358 -78.79 -23.04 12.10
CA GLY A 358 -80.22 -22.80 11.90
C GLY A 358 -81.01 -24.11 11.91
N ALA A 359 -82.34 -24.01 11.87
CA ALA A 359 -83.18 -25.15 11.52
C ALA A 359 -83.14 -25.38 10.00
N ALA A 360 -83.22 -26.63 9.53
CA ALA A 360 -83.17 -26.92 8.09
C ALA A 360 -84.29 -26.21 7.29
N SER A 361 -85.47 -26.05 7.89
CA SER A 361 -86.61 -25.31 7.35
C SER A 361 -86.45 -23.77 7.36
N ALA A 362 -85.41 -23.26 8.01
CA ALA A 362 -85.08 -21.83 8.07
C ALA A 362 -83.87 -21.45 7.19
N LEU A 363 -83.21 -22.43 6.55
CA LEU A 363 -82.11 -22.17 5.61
C LEU A 363 -82.67 -21.77 4.22
N PRO A 364 -82.16 -20.72 3.57
CA PRO A 364 -82.64 -20.30 2.25
C PRO A 364 -82.25 -21.30 1.14
N GLN A 365 -83.12 -22.26 0.82
CA GLN A 365 -82.85 -23.29 -0.18
C GLN A 365 -83.23 -22.88 -1.62
N PRO A 366 -82.51 -23.37 -2.67
CA PRO A 366 -81.22 -24.06 -2.59
C PRO A 366 -80.09 -23.09 -2.20
N GLY A 367 -79.36 -23.45 -1.15
CA GLY A 367 -78.25 -22.63 -0.63
C GLY A 367 -76.89 -23.07 -1.17
N TYR A 368 -75.99 -22.12 -1.34
CA TYR A 368 -74.60 -22.33 -1.70
C TYR A 368 -73.69 -21.45 -0.85
N ILE A 369 -72.44 -21.84 -0.67
CA ILE A 369 -71.42 -21.04 0.01
C ILE A 369 -70.12 -21.05 -0.79
N ASP A 370 -69.52 -19.87 -0.96
CA ASP A 370 -68.16 -19.71 -1.49
C ASP A 370 -67.35 -18.80 -0.55
N PHE A 371 -66.02 -18.85 -0.68
CA PHE A 371 -65.08 -18.08 0.13
C PHE A 371 -64.22 -17.20 -0.77
N VAL A 372 -63.96 -15.97 -0.32
CA VAL A 372 -62.99 -15.06 -0.93
C VAL A 372 -61.84 -14.83 0.06
N ALA A 373 -60.62 -14.99 -0.42
CA ALA A 373 -59.40 -14.64 0.28
C ALA A 373 -58.85 -13.31 -0.24
N TYR A 374 -58.47 -12.41 0.67
CA TYR A 374 -57.86 -11.12 0.37
C TYR A 374 -56.50 -11.03 1.06
N LEU A 375 -55.42 -10.77 0.32
CA LEU A 375 -54.11 -10.52 0.93
C LEU A 375 -54.07 -9.09 1.47
N GLN A 376 -53.60 -8.88 2.70
CA GLN A 376 -53.48 -7.54 3.28
C GLN A 376 -52.44 -6.71 2.50
N PRO A 377 -52.82 -5.53 1.95
CA PRO A 377 -51.88 -4.56 1.43
C PRO A 377 -50.96 -4.01 2.51
N LEU A 378 -49.68 -3.87 2.18
CA LEU A 378 -48.63 -3.22 2.97
C LEU A 378 -47.75 -2.44 1.99
N ALA A 379 -47.23 -1.29 2.40
CA ALA A 379 -46.33 -0.52 1.52
C ALA A 379 -45.08 -1.34 1.19
N GLY A 380 -44.61 -1.25 -0.05
CA GLY A 380 -43.54 -2.08 -0.61
C GLY A 380 -43.97 -3.50 -1.01
N ALA A 381 -45.14 -4.00 -0.59
CA ALA A 381 -45.59 -5.35 -0.95
C ALA A 381 -46.18 -5.41 -2.36
N THR A 382 -45.97 -6.55 -3.03
CA THR A 382 -46.47 -6.86 -4.37
C THR A 382 -48.00 -6.81 -4.48
N LYS A 383 -48.50 -6.26 -5.60
CA LYS A 383 -49.89 -6.33 -6.02
C LYS A 383 -50.17 -7.67 -6.69
N HIS A 384 -51.34 -8.26 -6.42
CA HIS A 384 -51.71 -9.58 -6.95
C HIS A 384 -53.09 -9.59 -7.59
N ASP A 385 -53.26 -10.43 -8.61
CA ASP A 385 -54.54 -10.68 -9.28
C ASP A 385 -55.46 -11.63 -8.48
N SER A 386 -56.67 -11.88 -9.00
CA SER A 386 -57.67 -12.76 -8.36
C SER A 386 -57.35 -14.26 -8.42
N SER A 387 -56.20 -14.63 -8.97
CA SER A 387 -55.61 -15.98 -8.98
C SER A 387 -54.26 -16.02 -8.24
N TRP A 388 -53.96 -14.96 -7.47
CA TRP A 388 -52.75 -14.74 -6.68
C TRP A 388 -51.45 -14.60 -7.49
N ASN A 389 -51.52 -14.39 -8.80
CA ASN A 389 -50.34 -14.08 -9.60
C ASN A 389 -49.91 -12.63 -9.34
N PRO A 390 -48.60 -12.31 -9.33
CA PRO A 390 -48.14 -10.93 -9.30
C PRO A 390 -48.75 -10.11 -10.46
N ILE A 391 -49.16 -8.88 -10.18
CA ILE A 391 -49.48 -7.90 -11.23
C ILE A 391 -48.14 -7.32 -11.68
N LEU A 392 -47.72 -7.71 -12.88
CA LEU A 392 -46.49 -7.24 -13.50
C LEU A 392 -46.66 -5.84 -14.10
N GLY A 393 -45.59 -5.05 -14.09
CA GLY A 393 -45.51 -3.76 -14.77
C GLY A 393 -45.40 -3.89 -16.29
N ASP A 394 -45.26 -2.76 -16.98
CA ASP A 394 -44.87 -2.77 -18.39
C ASP A 394 -43.48 -3.43 -18.55
N PRO A 395 -43.24 -4.25 -19.59
CA PRO A 395 -41.95 -4.87 -19.82
C PRO A 395 -40.89 -3.83 -20.17
N TYR A 396 -39.71 -4.02 -19.61
CA TYR A 396 -38.52 -3.20 -19.85
C TYR A 396 -37.33 -4.12 -20.09
N ASP A 397 -36.49 -3.71 -21.04
CA ASP A 397 -35.30 -4.46 -21.41
C ASP A 397 -34.23 -4.25 -20.33
N VAL A 398 -33.65 -5.35 -19.83
CA VAL A 398 -32.58 -5.37 -18.84
C VAL A 398 -31.41 -6.14 -19.43
N GLU A 399 -30.21 -5.59 -19.29
CA GLU A 399 -28.99 -6.28 -19.66
C GLU A 399 -28.54 -7.17 -18.49
N GLU A 400 -28.53 -8.48 -18.69
CA GLU A 400 -27.97 -9.46 -17.76
C GLU A 400 -26.58 -9.89 -18.26
N PRO A 401 -25.60 -10.13 -17.37
CA PRO A 401 -24.25 -10.47 -17.78
C PRO A 401 -24.17 -11.94 -18.20
N VAL A 402 -23.46 -12.21 -19.29
CA VAL A 402 -23.12 -13.55 -19.75
C VAL A 402 -22.02 -14.11 -18.84
N LEU A 403 -22.30 -15.21 -18.16
CA LEU A 403 -21.42 -15.82 -17.17
C LEU A 403 -20.64 -17.02 -17.75
N ASP A 404 -19.48 -17.30 -17.18
CA ASP A 404 -18.69 -18.49 -17.48
C ASP A 404 -19.13 -19.74 -16.69
N ALA A 405 -18.30 -20.78 -16.67
CA ALA A 405 -18.60 -22.04 -16.00
C ALA A 405 -18.37 -22.01 -14.47
N ASP A 406 -17.61 -21.03 -13.97
CA ASP A 406 -17.25 -20.87 -12.56
C ASP A 406 -18.07 -19.76 -11.87
N GLY A 407 -18.88 -19.02 -12.65
CA GLY A 407 -19.81 -18.00 -12.16
C GLY A 407 -19.30 -16.57 -12.27
N LEU A 408 -18.20 -16.35 -12.99
CA LEU A 408 -17.65 -15.02 -13.24
C LEU A 408 -18.28 -14.39 -14.50
N PRO A 409 -18.39 -13.05 -14.59
CA PRO A 409 -18.81 -12.38 -15.81
C PRO A 409 -17.77 -12.58 -16.93
N THR A 410 -18.25 -12.91 -18.12
CA THR A 410 -17.46 -12.77 -19.35
C THR A 410 -17.48 -11.32 -19.81
N TYR A 411 -16.43 -10.88 -20.49
CA TYR A 411 -16.25 -9.49 -20.91
C TYR A 411 -16.40 -9.32 -22.43
N GLN A 412 -16.79 -8.13 -22.86
CA GLN A 412 -16.77 -7.76 -24.27
C GLN A 412 -15.31 -7.68 -24.72
N LEU A 413 -15.01 -8.21 -25.91
CA LEU A 413 -13.66 -8.23 -26.47
C LEU A 413 -13.54 -7.19 -27.57
N GLU A 414 -12.39 -6.51 -27.65
CA GLU A 414 -12.04 -5.76 -28.85
C GLU A 414 -11.99 -6.72 -30.04
N VAL A 415 -12.48 -6.26 -31.20
CA VAL A 415 -12.47 -7.05 -32.44
C VAL A 415 -11.84 -6.29 -33.59
N ASP A 416 -11.13 -7.03 -34.44
CA ASP A 416 -10.55 -6.51 -35.68
C ASP A 416 -11.61 -6.16 -36.72
N ALA A 417 -11.18 -5.60 -37.86
CA ALA A 417 -12.07 -5.18 -38.94
C ALA A 417 -12.82 -6.34 -39.64
N ASP A 418 -12.41 -7.60 -39.40
CA ASP A 418 -13.07 -8.82 -39.89
C ASP A 418 -13.95 -9.49 -38.82
N GLY A 419 -13.93 -9.00 -37.57
CA GLY A 419 -14.74 -9.47 -36.44
C GLY A 419 -14.10 -10.55 -35.57
N ASN A 420 -12.78 -10.77 -35.68
CA ASN A 420 -12.04 -11.68 -34.78
C ASN A 420 -11.56 -10.91 -33.53
N PRO A 421 -11.41 -11.55 -32.36
CA PRO A 421 -10.82 -10.88 -31.20
C PRO A 421 -9.44 -10.30 -31.51
N VAL A 422 -9.17 -9.09 -31.02
CA VAL A 422 -7.81 -8.54 -30.93
C VAL A 422 -7.09 -9.28 -29.81
N PHE A 423 -5.82 -9.59 -30.02
CA PHE A 423 -4.97 -10.23 -29.02
C PHE A 423 -3.81 -9.32 -28.64
N ASP A 424 -3.41 -9.37 -27.37
CA ASP A 424 -2.25 -8.66 -26.82
C ASP A 424 -0.91 -9.27 -27.28
N ALA A 425 0.20 -8.82 -26.71
CA ALA A 425 1.54 -9.30 -27.03
C ALA A 425 1.81 -10.75 -26.56
N ASP A 426 1.08 -11.23 -25.55
CA ASP A 426 1.21 -12.56 -24.94
C ASP A 426 0.24 -13.59 -25.55
N GLY A 427 -0.77 -13.12 -26.29
CA GLY A 427 -1.78 -13.93 -26.98
C GLY A 427 -3.11 -14.06 -26.25
N ASN A 428 -3.41 -13.19 -25.28
CA ASN A 428 -4.72 -13.11 -24.62
C ASN A 428 -5.66 -12.14 -25.36
N PRO A 429 -6.98 -12.40 -25.42
CA PRO A 429 -7.90 -11.51 -26.11
C PRO A 429 -8.14 -10.22 -25.30
N VAL A 430 -8.01 -9.06 -25.95
CA VAL A 430 -8.12 -7.75 -25.31
C VAL A 430 -9.59 -7.44 -24.96
N PRO A 431 -9.93 -7.10 -23.70
CA PRO A 431 -11.27 -6.68 -23.33
C PRO A 431 -11.54 -5.22 -23.72
N VAL A 432 -12.80 -4.91 -24.05
CA VAL A 432 -13.28 -3.52 -24.13
C VAL A 432 -13.33 -2.94 -22.72
N LEU A 433 -12.76 -1.75 -22.52
CA LEU A 433 -12.75 -1.06 -21.22
C LEU A 433 -13.80 0.07 -21.18
N ASP A 434 -14.30 0.38 -19.98
CA ASP A 434 -15.15 1.55 -19.71
C ASP A 434 -14.31 2.84 -19.48
N ASP A 435 -15.00 3.98 -19.30
CA ASP A 435 -14.36 5.29 -19.04
C ASP A 435 -13.49 5.29 -17.76
N ASP A 436 -13.74 4.36 -16.83
CA ASP A 436 -12.97 4.14 -15.59
C ASP A 436 -11.87 3.06 -15.76
N GLY A 437 -11.65 2.54 -16.96
CA GLY A 437 -10.61 1.55 -17.30
C GLY A 437 -10.93 0.10 -16.97
N ASN A 438 -12.18 -0.24 -16.59
CA ASN A 438 -12.56 -1.61 -16.20
C ASN A 438 -13.09 -2.40 -17.41
N PRO A 439 -12.87 -3.72 -17.48
CA PRO A 439 -13.48 -4.58 -18.48
C PRO A 439 -15.02 -4.53 -18.47
N VAL A 440 -15.61 -4.18 -19.62
CA VAL A 440 -17.06 -4.08 -19.81
C VAL A 440 -17.67 -5.50 -19.88
N PRO A 441 -18.63 -5.87 -19.01
CA PRO A 441 -19.28 -7.18 -19.09
C PRO A 441 -19.97 -7.40 -20.44
N ALA A 442 -19.86 -8.62 -20.97
CA ALA A 442 -20.69 -9.05 -22.09
C ALA A 442 -22.12 -9.26 -21.59
N THR A 443 -23.08 -8.58 -22.21
CA THR A 443 -24.48 -8.58 -21.77
C THR A 443 -25.41 -9.22 -22.80
N GLU A 444 -26.48 -9.86 -22.33
CA GLU A 444 -27.63 -10.22 -23.15
C GLU A 444 -28.88 -9.45 -22.70
N THR A 445 -29.67 -8.97 -23.67
CA THR A 445 -30.89 -8.19 -23.41
C THR A 445 -32.05 -9.13 -23.07
N VAL A 446 -32.43 -9.16 -21.79
CA VAL A 446 -33.55 -9.93 -21.25
C VAL A 446 -34.70 -8.98 -20.91
N ALA A 447 -35.86 -9.18 -21.55
CA ALA A 447 -37.06 -8.41 -21.23
C ALA A 447 -37.61 -8.83 -19.86
N ARG A 448 -37.37 -8.00 -18.82
CA ARG A 448 -37.90 -8.21 -17.47
C ARG A 448 -39.23 -7.51 -17.26
N GLN A 449 -39.95 -7.95 -16.22
CA GLN A 449 -41.19 -7.35 -15.76
C GLN A 449 -41.23 -7.37 -14.23
N ASP A 450 -41.12 -6.19 -13.62
CA ASP A 450 -41.14 -6.07 -12.17
C ASP A 450 -42.57 -6.19 -11.61
N PRO A 451 -42.77 -6.84 -10.44
CA PRO A 451 -44.06 -6.85 -9.78
C PRO A 451 -44.44 -5.47 -9.25
N VAL A 452 -45.57 -4.91 -9.68
CA VAL A 452 -46.05 -3.60 -9.21
C VAL A 452 -46.31 -3.67 -7.70
N THR A 453 -45.71 -2.79 -6.91
CA THR A 453 -45.87 -2.74 -5.45
C THR A 453 -46.92 -1.73 -5.00
N TRP A 454 -47.38 -1.83 -3.76
CA TRP A 454 -48.20 -0.80 -3.10
C TRP A 454 -47.33 0.33 -2.55
N THR A 455 -47.65 1.59 -2.85
CA THR A 455 -46.97 2.75 -2.22
C THR A 455 -47.60 3.11 -0.86
N GLU A 456 -46.89 3.87 -0.02
CA GLU A 456 -47.52 4.43 1.20
C GLU A 456 -48.70 5.35 0.87
N GLU A 457 -48.63 6.07 -0.26
CA GLU A 457 -49.64 7.04 -0.68
C GLU A 457 -50.93 6.38 -1.18
N GLU A 458 -50.84 5.25 -1.91
CA GLU A 458 -52.01 4.46 -2.33
C GLU A 458 -52.79 3.87 -1.14
N LEU A 459 -52.08 3.54 -0.05
CA LEU A 459 -52.68 3.00 1.17
C LEU A 459 -53.12 4.11 2.14
N ALA A 460 -52.64 5.34 1.96
CA ALA A 460 -53.01 6.49 2.77
C ALA A 460 -54.48 6.89 2.56
N GLY A 461 -55.20 7.12 3.66
CA GLY A 461 -56.60 7.55 3.64
C GLY A 461 -57.63 6.42 3.50
N LEU A 462 -57.24 5.22 3.04
CA LEU A 462 -58.13 4.05 3.03
C LEU A 462 -58.46 3.57 4.45
N SER A 463 -59.72 3.21 4.71
CA SER A 463 -60.10 2.66 6.01
C SER A 463 -59.66 1.20 6.17
N ALA A 464 -59.57 0.75 7.41
CA ALA A 464 -59.32 -0.67 7.75
C ALA A 464 -60.43 -1.65 7.28
N ALA A 465 -61.52 -1.16 6.67
CA ALA A 465 -62.50 -1.99 5.97
C ALA A 465 -62.17 -2.11 4.47
N GLU A 466 -61.76 -1.02 3.83
CA GLU A 466 -61.37 -0.99 2.41
C GLU A 466 -60.05 -1.73 2.19
N LEU A 467 -59.00 -1.42 2.99
CA LEU A 467 -57.72 -2.14 3.00
C LEU A 467 -57.88 -3.66 3.19
N CYS A 468 -58.96 -4.09 3.85
CA CYS A 468 -59.21 -5.51 4.09
C CYS A 468 -59.67 -6.27 2.84
N VAL A 469 -60.38 -5.59 1.93
CA VAL A 469 -60.97 -6.19 0.72
C VAL A 469 -60.30 -5.73 -0.58
N LEU A 470 -59.21 -4.94 -0.48
CA LEU A 470 -58.58 -4.25 -1.60
C LEU A 470 -57.93 -5.19 -2.62
N GLN A 471 -57.30 -6.28 -2.14
CA GLN A 471 -56.55 -7.23 -2.96
C GLN A 471 -57.12 -8.66 -2.81
N PRO A 472 -58.22 -9.00 -3.52
CA PRO A 472 -58.74 -10.37 -3.56
C PRO A 472 -57.75 -11.25 -4.33
N VAL A 473 -57.23 -12.29 -3.68
CA VAL A 473 -56.23 -13.21 -4.26
C VAL A 473 -56.80 -14.59 -4.63
N ALA A 474 -57.96 -14.97 -4.10
CA ALA A 474 -58.65 -16.18 -4.55
C ALA A 474 -60.17 -16.12 -4.29
N THR A 475 -60.94 -16.78 -5.14
CA THR A 475 -62.35 -17.13 -4.88
C THR A 475 -62.56 -18.62 -5.14
N THR A 476 -63.05 -19.34 -4.14
CA THR A 476 -63.24 -20.81 -4.19
C THR A 476 -64.58 -21.23 -4.79
N ALA A 477 -64.73 -22.49 -5.21
CA ALA A 477 -65.97 -22.94 -5.84
C ALA A 477 -67.17 -23.01 -4.88
N ARG A 478 -68.38 -22.86 -5.44
CA ARG A 478 -69.64 -22.84 -4.67
C ARG A 478 -70.06 -24.21 -4.18
N GLN A 479 -69.87 -24.45 -2.89
CA GLN A 479 -70.33 -25.66 -2.21
C GLN A 479 -71.82 -25.59 -1.88
N ARG A 480 -72.55 -26.69 -2.09
CA ARG A 480 -74.01 -26.73 -1.89
C ARG A 480 -74.39 -26.98 -0.43
N VAL A 481 -75.10 -26.04 0.18
CA VAL A 481 -75.51 -26.10 1.59
C VAL A 481 -76.89 -26.71 1.74
N THR A 482 -76.96 -28.02 2.00
CA THR A 482 -78.23 -28.75 2.19
C THR A 482 -78.73 -28.76 3.64
N ALA A 483 -77.86 -28.50 4.61
CA ALA A 483 -78.19 -28.51 6.04
C ALA A 483 -77.26 -27.58 6.84
N ALA A 484 -77.60 -27.34 8.11
CA ALA A 484 -76.68 -26.72 9.07
C ALA A 484 -75.48 -27.66 9.33
N GLY A 485 -74.26 -27.13 9.33
CA GLY A 485 -73.04 -27.93 9.31
C GLY A 485 -71.77 -27.09 9.18
N ARG A 486 -70.62 -27.77 9.00
CA ARG A 486 -69.36 -27.16 8.60
C ARG A 486 -69.14 -27.40 7.10
N TYR A 487 -68.67 -26.37 6.41
CA TYR A 487 -68.31 -26.39 4.99
C TYR A 487 -66.91 -25.80 4.90
N THR A 488 -65.93 -26.59 4.46
CA THR A 488 -64.52 -26.20 4.38
C THR A 488 -64.18 -25.90 2.93
N SER A 489 -63.58 -24.75 2.66
CA SER A 489 -63.17 -24.31 1.32
C SER A 489 -62.32 -25.37 0.62
N GLU A 490 -62.26 -25.31 -0.70
CA GLU A 490 -61.17 -25.97 -1.42
C GLU A 490 -59.82 -25.36 -0.95
N PRO A 491 -58.72 -26.13 -0.98
CA PRO A 491 -57.40 -25.59 -0.66
C PRO A 491 -57.01 -24.50 -1.65
N VAL A 492 -56.55 -23.36 -1.14
CA VAL A 492 -55.98 -22.27 -1.95
C VAL A 492 -54.47 -22.34 -1.78
N GLU A 493 -53.74 -22.46 -2.88
CA GLU A 493 -52.28 -22.37 -2.95
C GLU A 493 -51.79 -20.98 -2.50
N VAL A 494 -50.65 -20.91 -1.81
CA VAL A 494 -50.15 -19.70 -1.15
C VAL A 494 -48.92 -19.17 -1.86
N LYS A 495 -49.10 -18.15 -2.71
CA LYS A 495 -48.04 -17.60 -3.58
C LYS A 495 -47.26 -16.40 -3.01
N SER A 496 -47.67 -15.84 -1.86
CA SER A 496 -46.97 -14.69 -1.24
C SER A 496 -47.10 -14.69 0.28
N ALA A 497 -46.10 -14.12 0.96
CA ALA A 497 -46.10 -13.85 2.39
C ALA A 497 -47.21 -12.85 2.81
N GLY A 498 -47.47 -12.77 4.13
CA GLY A 498 -48.29 -11.71 4.72
C GLY A 498 -49.47 -12.21 5.57
N THR A 499 -50.58 -11.46 5.56
CA THR A 499 -51.82 -11.83 6.27
C THR A 499 -52.97 -11.88 5.28
N VAL A 500 -53.56 -13.06 5.09
CA VAL A 500 -54.81 -13.20 4.33
C VAL A 500 -56.02 -13.04 5.23
N TYR A 501 -57.02 -12.31 4.73
CA TYR A 501 -58.36 -12.19 5.27
C TYR A 501 -59.35 -13.02 4.48
N TRP A 502 -60.20 -13.75 5.19
CA TRP A 502 -61.28 -14.53 4.59
C TRP A 502 -62.63 -13.83 4.75
N THR A 503 -63.51 -14.03 3.77
CA THR A 503 -64.94 -13.79 3.90
C THR A 503 -65.72 -14.93 3.25
N GLU A 504 -66.74 -15.42 3.95
CA GLU A 504 -67.66 -16.44 3.46
C GLU A 504 -68.95 -15.80 2.93
N ARG A 505 -69.41 -16.18 1.74
CA ARG A 505 -70.61 -15.61 1.10
C ARG A 505 -71.68 -16.68 0.89
N TYR A 506 -72.87 -16.47 1.44
CA TYR A 506 -74.00 -17.38 1.29
C TYR A 506 -74.90 -16.94 0.15
N TRP A 507 -75.11 -17.81 -0.83
CA TRP A 507 -75.88 -17.52 -2.04
C TRP A 507 -77.15 -18.37 -2.11
N ARG A 508 -78.22 -17.79 -2.65
CA ARG A 508 -79.42 -18.49 -3.08
C ARG A 508 -79.71 -18.09 -4.53
N SER A 509 -79.51 -19.02 -5.46
CA SER A 509 -79.40 -18.67 -6.89
C SER A 509 -78.33 -17.57 -7.08
N SER A 510 -78.62 -16.50 -7.82
CA SER A 510 -77.74 -15.32 -7.99
C SER A 510 -77.76 -14.33 -6.82
N THR A 511 -78.60 -14.50 -5.80
CA THR A 511 -78.72 -13.55 -4.69
C THR A 511 -77.78 -13.91 -3.54
N ASN A 512 -76.85 -13.01 -3.21
CA ASN A 512 -76.07 -13.06 -1.97
C ASN A 512 -76.97 -12.67 -0.78
N LEU A 513 -77.01 -13.50 0.26
CA LEU A 513 -77.87 -13.33 1.45
C LEU A 513 -77.08 -13.12 2.75
N HIS A 514 -75.77 -13.38 2.74
CA HIS A 514 -74.84 -13.14 3.86
C HIS A 514 -73.43 -13.01 3.29
N THR A 515 -72.65 -12.08 3.81
CA THR A 515 -71.21 -11.97 3.54
C THR A 515 -70.46 -11.74 4.84
N GLY A 516 -69.37 -12.48 5.03
CA GLY A 516 -68.48 -12.36 6.17
C GLY A 516 -67.95 -10.96 6.39
N ARG A 517 -67.69 -10.61 7.65
CA ARG A 517 -66.99 -9.37 7.97
C ARG A 517 -65.48 -9.61 7.90
N CYS A 518 -64.86 -9.08 6.86
CA CYS A 518 -63.41 -9.06 6.69
C CYS A 518 -62.67 -8.54 7.95
N GLY A 519 -61.48 -9.09 8.22
CA GLY A 519 -60.56 -8.59 9.24
C GLY A 519 -60.83 -9.08 10.67
N LEU A 520 -61.87 -9.88 10.88
CA LEU A 520 -62.16 -10.58 12.13
C LEU A 520 -61.00 -11.52 12.51
N ALA A 521 -60.74 -11.67 13.81
CA ALA A 521 -59.53 -12.35 14.31
C ALA A 521 -59.51 -13.89 14.15
N ASN A 522 -60.65 -14.48 13.77
CA ASN A 522 -60.79 -15.89 13.40
C ASN A 522 -60.84 -16.10 11.87
N GLU A 523 -60.85 -15.03 11.09
CA GLU A 523 -60.87 -15.02 9.61
C GLU A 523 -59.51 -14.55 9.07
N LYS A 524 -58.41 -14.90 9.77
CA LYS A 524 -57.04 -14.54 9.43
C LYS A 524 -56.18 -15.78 9.23
N THR A 525 -55.44 -15.82 8.12
CA THR A 525 -54.32 -16.76 7.90
C THR A 525 -53.03 -15.94 7.88
N ALA A 526 -52.11 -16.22 8.80
CA ALA A 526 -50.76 -15.65 8.78
C ALA A 526 -49.84 -16.54 7.95
N ILE A 527 -49.19 -15.98 6.94
CA ILE A 527 -48.32 -16.72 6.02
C ILE A 527 -46.87 -16.37 6.33
N SER A 528 -46.03 -17.38 6.53
CA SER A 528 -44.58 -17.24 6.65
C SER A 528 -43.85 -17.70 5.39
N THR A 529 -42.81 -16.97 5.01
CA THR A 529 -41.68 -17.45 4.22
C THR A 529 -40.62 -18.07 5.16
N PRO A 530 -39.62 -18.79 4.61
CA PRO A 530 -38.31 -18.86 5.23
C PRO A 530 -37.73 -17.44 5.45
N GLY A 531 -36.92 -17.26 6.48
CA GLY A 531 -36.18 -16.02 6.72
C GLY A 531 -34.69 -16.27 6.59
N VAL A 532 -34.04 -15.54 5.71
CA VAL A 532 -32.58 -15.59 5.47
C VAL A 532 -31.89 -14.49 6.28
N VAL A 533 -30.69 -14.78 6.77
CA VAL A 533 -29.72 -13.79 7.29
C VAL A 533 -28.33 -14.28 6.91
N THR A 534 -27.62 -13.48 6.15
CA THR A 534 -26.29 -13.72 5.58
C THR A 534 -25.16 -13.15 6.45
N GLN A 535 -23.91 -13.44 6.08
CA GLN A 535 -22.69 -12.99 6.72
C GLN A 535 -21.50 -13.24 5.78
N ALA A 536 -21.15 -12.22 5.00
CA ALA A 536 -19.93 -12.16 4.22
C ALA A 536 -18.66 -12.22 5.08
N THR A 537 -17.55 -12.54 4.44
CA THR A 537 -16.19 -12.46 5.00
C THR A 537 -15.85 -10.99 5.35
N GLU A 538 -15.59 -10.68 6.64
CA GLU A 538 -15.44 -9.28 7.16
C GLU A 538 -14.26 -8.52 6.50
N THR A 539 -13.15 -9.21 6.21
CA THR A 539 -11.92 -8.65 5.61
C THR A 539 -11.13 -9.70 4.84
N ALA A 540 -10.45 -9.30 3.75
CA ALA A 540 -9.56 -10.17 2.95
C ALA A 540 -8.36 -9.39 2.38
N VAL A 541 -7.38 -10.09 1.81
CA VAL A 541 -6.34 -9.53 0.95
C VAL A 541 -6.48 -10.05 -0.49
N ILE A 542 -5.85 -9.37 -1.46
CA ILE A 542 -5.77 -9.86 -2.84
C ILE A 542 -5.08 -11.24 -2.86
N GLY A 543 -5.69 -12.19 -3.56
CA GLY A 543 -5.34 -13.62 -3.57
C GLY A 543 -6.09 -14.49 -2.56
N ASP A 544 -6.78 -13.95 -1.55
CA ASP A 544 -7.63 -14.76 -0.65
C ASP A 544 -8.87 -15.34 -1.38
N GLU A 545 -9.40 -16.47 -0.90
CA GLU A 545 -10.77 -16.89 -1.22
C GLU A 545 -11.76 -16.29 -0.21
N ILE A 546 -12.80 -15.60 -0.71
CA ILE A 546 -13.89 -15.04 0.10
C ILE A 546 -15.23 -15.70 -0.20
N SER A 547 -16.15 -15.64 0.77
CA SER A 547 -17.51 -16.16 0.64
C SER A 547 -18.49 -15.44 1.58
N ASP A 548 -19.78 -15.55 1.25
CA ASP A 548 -20.93 -15.35 2.14
C ASP A 548 -21.60 -16.69 2.55
N THR A 549 -22.24 -16.69 3.73
CA THR A 549 -22.97 -17.80 4.37
C THR A 549 -24.39 -17.39 4.79
N ALA A 550 -25.39 -17.82 4.03
CA ALA A 550 -26.81 -17.64 4.35
C ALA A 550 -27.31 -18.59 5.45
N THR A 551 -27.69 -18.03 6.60
CA THR A 551 -28.44 -18.75 7.65
C THR A 551 -29.94 -18.74 7.32
N VAL A 552 -30.45 -19.83 6.73
CA VAL A 552 -31.87 -19.97 6.39
C VAL A 552 -32.66 -20.54 7.58
N THR A 553 -33.78 -19.87 7.91
CA THR A 553 -34.63 -20.22 9.06
C THR A 553 -36.11 -20.29 8.69
N GLY A 554 -36.95 -20.85 9.57
CA GLY A 554 -38.41 -20.78 9.43
C GLY A 554 -39.07 -22.12 9.09
N ARG A 555 -39.96 -22.11 8.08
CA ARG A 555 -40.73 -23.27 7.62
C ARG A 555 -40.77 -23.27 6.09
N PHE A 556 -40.71 -24.46 5.53
CA PHE A 556 -40.67 -24.73 4.10
C PHE A 556 -41.99 -25.41 3.70
N ALA A 557 -42.46 -25.18 2.48
CA ALA A 557 -43.61 -25.88 1.92
C ALA A 557 -43.29 -27.37 1.70
N ALA A 558 -44.32 -28.22 1.83
CA ALA A 558 -44.18 -29.65 1.60
C ALA A 558 -44.41 -29.95 0.11
N GLY A 559 -43.40 -30.52 -0.56
CA GLY A 559 -43.43 -30.84 -1.99
C GLY A 559 -42.84 -29.78 -2.91
N ALA A 560 -42.37 -28.66 -2.37
CA ALA A 560 -41.73 -27.59 -3.13
C ALA A 560 -40.21 -27.56 -2.88
N GLU A 561 -39.45 -27.20 -3.90
CA GLU A 561 -37.99 -27.09 -3.86
C GLU A 561 -37.57 -25.63 -3.64
N TYR A 562 -36.37 -25.42 -3.11
CA TYR A 562 -35.83 -24.09 -2.79
C TYR A 562 -34.34 -24.08 -3.14
N HIS A 563 -33.85 -22.97 -3.70
CA HIS A 563 -32.42 -22.73 -3.91
C HIS A 563 -32.05 -21.28 -3.56
N LEU A 564 -30.78 -21.07 -3.24
CA LEU A 564 -30.15 -19.75 -3.11
C LEU A 564 -29.26 -19.48 -4.32
N VAL A 565 -29.22 -18.23 -4.74
CA VAL A 565 -28.18 -17.67 -5.63
C VAL A 565 -27.54 -16.51 -4.89
N PHE A 566 -26.21 -16.44 -4.89
CA PHE A 566 -25.44 -15.35 -4.28
C PHE A 566 -24.79 -14.55 -5.40
N GLU A 567 -24.85 -13.22 -5.29
CA GLU A 567 -24.28 -12.27 -6.25
C GLU A 567 -23.32 -11.35 -5.48
N ALA A 568 -22.10 -11.18 -5.96
CA ALA A 568 -21.11 -10.25 -5.37
C ALA A 568 -20.73 -9.16 -6.37
N TYR A 569 -20.61 -7.94 -5.88
CA TYR A 569 -20.46 -6.71 -6.67
C TYR A 569 -19.26 -5.90 -6.16
N ARG A 570 -18.41 -5.39 -7.07
CA ARG A 570 -17.35 -4.43 -6.70
C ARG A 570 -17.96 -3.06 -6.41
N ALA A 571 -17.49 -2.36 -5.38
CA ALA A 571 -17.80 -0.94 -5.26
C ALA A 571 -17.22 -0.19 -6.47
N PRO A 572 -17.87 0.88 -6.96
CA PRO A 572 -17.27 1.74 -7.98
C PRO A 572 -15.95 2.31 -7.44
N ALA A 573 -14.94 2.43 -8.31
CA ALA A 573 -13.64 2.95 -7.94
C ALA A 573 -13.79 4.36 -7.34
N GLN A 574 -13.42 4.52 -6.07
CA GLN A 574 -13.33 5.87 -5.50
C GLN A 574 -12.06 6.51 -6.04
N THR A 575 -12.21 7.58 -6.82
CA THR A 575 -11.09 8.41 -7.25
C THR A 575 -10.42 8.99 -6.01
N ILE A 576 -9.27 8.44 -5.61
CA ILE A 576 -8.49 8.94 -4.47
C ILE A 576 -7.76 10.20 -4.91
N SER A 577 -8.47 11.33 -4.91
CA SER A 577 -7.85 12.65 -4.90
C SER A 577 -7.09 12.81 -3.58
N HIS A 578 -5.76 12.93 -3.68
CA HIS A 578 -4.85 12.95 -2.52
C HIS A 578 -5.12 14.10 -1.52
N ASP A 579 -5.86 15.13 -1.96
CA ASP A 579 -6.15 16.35 -1.21
C ASP A 579 -7.23 16.21 -0.12
N ASP A 580 -8.10 15.19 -0.17
CA ASP A 580 -9.25 15.04 0.72
C ASP A 580 -8.97 14.10 1.93
N GLU A 581 -8.27 14.60 2.96
CA GLU A 581 -8.07 13.92 4.26
C GLU A 581 -9.38 13.57 5.02
N ASP A 582 -10.55 14.07 4.58
CA ASP A 582 -11.82 14.06 5.33
C ASP A 582 -12.72 12.84 5.00
N ASP A 583 -12.31 11.65 5.44
CA ASP A 583 -13.15 10.43 5.61
C ASP A 583 -13.94 10.02 4.33
N PRO A 584 -13.30 9.36 3.33
CA PRO A 584 -13.85 9.16 1.99
C PRO A 584 -15.28 8.64 2.04
N ALA A 585 -16.19 9.42 1.44
CA ALA A 585 -17.62 9.22 1.56
C ALA A 585 -18.00 7.89 0.92
N ALA A 586 -18.16 6.86 1.75
CA ALA A 586 -18.48 5.50 1.33
C ALA A 586 -19.63 5.53 0.31
N ALA A 587 -19.34 5.06 -0.91
CA ALA A 587 -20.24 5.14 -2.06
C ALA A 587 -21.64 4.62 -1.69
N GLU A 588 -22.69 5.28 -2.19
CA GLU A 588 -24.04 4.73 -2.02
C GLU A 588 -24.09 3.36 -2.70
N PRO A 589 -24.50 2.28 -2.00
CA PRO A 589 -24.21 0.93 -2.45
C PRO A 589 -25.07 0.52 -3.65
N THR A 590 -24.40 0.36 -4.79
CA THR A 590 -24.97 -0.09 -6.06
C THR A 590 -24.68 -1.58 -6.29
N CYS A 591 -25.71 -2.35 -6.66
CA CYS A 591 -25.58 -3.76 -6.99
C CYS A 591 -26.30 -4.01 -8.32
N GLU A 592 -25.60 -3.70 -9.42
CA GLU A 592 -26.11 -3.65 -10.79
C GLU A 592 -25.24 -4.49 -11.74
N THR A 593 -25.68 -4.71 -12.98
CA THR A 593 -24.96 -5.60 -13.93
C THR A 593 -23.51 -5.18 -14.18
N GLY A 594 -23.24 -3.87 -14.31
CA GLY A 594 -21.89 -3.36 -14.64
C GLY A 594 -20.84 -3.60 -13.56
N ASN A 595 -21.26 -3.72 -12.29
CA ASN A 595 -20.35 -3.94 -11.16
C ASN A 595 -20.43 -5.35 -10.53
N LEU A 596 -21.23 -6.26 -11.10
CA LEU A 596 -21.18 -7.69 -10.72
C LEU A 596 -19.78 -8.27 -11.01
N ILE A 597 -19.22 -9.01 -10.06
CA ILE A 597 -17.93 -9.72 -10.19
C ILE A 597 -18.04 -11.24 -9.98
N TYR A 598 -19.13 -11.73 -9.36
CA TYR A 598 -19.36 -13.15 -9.12
C TYR A 598 -20.84 -13.47 -8.95
N ARG A 599 -21.27 -14.64 -9.43
CA ARG A 599 -22.60 -15.21 -9.18
C ARG A 599 -22.52 -16.72 -8.97
N SER A 600 -23.02 -17.21 -7.84
CA SER A 600 -23.08 -18.65 -7.58
C SER A 600 -24.06 -19.35 -8.51
N GLY A 601 -23.87 -20.66 -8.73
CA GLY A 601 -24.94 -21.54 -9.20
C GLY A 601 -26.11 -21.66 -8.20
N GLU A 602 -27.18 -22.34 -8.59
CA GLU A 602 -28.33 -22.62 -7.71
C GLU A 602 -27.93 -23.57 -6.56
N VAL A 603 -27.80 -23.05 -5.33
CA VAL A 603 -27.42 -23.84 -4.15
C VAL A 603 -28.68 -24.38 -3.45
N PRO A 604 -28.92 -25.72 -3.41
CA PRO A 604 -30.21 -26.28 -2.99
C PRO A 604 -30.45 -26.25 -1.46
N VAL A 605 -31.52 -25.57 -1.04
CA VAL A 605 -31.89 -25.36 0.37
C VAL A 605 -32.85 -26.45 0.86
N THR A 606 -32.29 -27.55 1.35
CA THR A 606 -33.08 -28.72 1.82
C THR A 606 -33.80 -28.54 3.17
N GLY A 607 -33.58 -27.41 3.87
CA GLY A 607 -34.24 -27.08 5.13
C GLY A 607 -33.54 -25.95 5.88
N PRO A 608 -33.91 -25.68 7.15
CA PRO A 608 -33.25 -24.67 7.97
C PRO A 608 -31.80 -25.08 8.30
N GLY A 609 -30.84 -24.20 8.01
CA GLY A 609 -29.40 -24.46 8.14
C GLY A 609 -28.56 -23.27 7.63
N GLU A 610 -27.25 -23.47 7.59
CA GLU A 610 -26.30 -22.58 6.93
C GLU A 610 -26.07 -23.07 5.48
N VAL A 611 -25.93 -22.15 4.54
CA VAL A 611 -25.70 -22.41 3.10
C VAL A 611 -24.63 -21.43 2.63
N GLU A 612 -23.55 -21.95 2.05
CA GLU A 612 -22.41 -21.16 1.58
C GLU A 612 -22.53 -20.84 0.09
N SER A 613 -21.98 -19.70 -0.31
CA SER A 613 -21.99 -19.16 -1.68
C SER A 613 -21.00 -19.81 -2.65
N GLY A 614 -20.00 -20.53 -2.14
CA GLY A 614 -18.80 -20.93 -2.89
C GLY A 614 -17.64 -19.94 -2.68
N SER A 615 -16.44 -20.32 -3.10
CA SER A 615 -15.24 -19.48 -3.01
C SER A 615 -15.15 -18.53 -4.20
N LEU A 616 -14.92 -17.24 -3.93
CA LEU A 616 -14.50 -16.23 -4.89
C LEU A 616 -13.05 -15.81 -4.58
N PRO A 617 -12.07 -16.13 -5.44
CA PRO A 617 -10.72 -15.57 -5.34
C PRO A 617 -10.74 -14.05 -5.53
N VAL A 618 -10.17 -13.29 -4.59
CA VAL A 618 -10.10 -11.83 -4.63
C VAL A 618 -8.99 -11.38 -5.57
N ARG A 619 -9.34 -10.59 -6.59
CA ARG A 619 -8.38 -9.94 -7.50
C ARG A 619 -8.25 -8.45 -7.25
N TYR A 620 -7.17 -7.82 -7.71
CA TYR A 620 -6.99 -6.36 -7.63
C TYR A 620 -8.15 -5.61 -8.31
N ALA A 621 -8.60 -6.10 -9.47
CA ALA A 621 -9.74 -5.56 -10.22
C ALA A 621 -11.11 -5.68 -9.51
N HIS A 622 -11.19 -6.35 -8.34
CA HIS A 622 -12.40 -6.35 -7.50
C HIS A 622 -12.47 -5.12 -6.58
N GLY A 623 -11.40 -4.33 -6.49
CA GLY A 623 -11.32 -3.11 -5.69
C GLY A 623 -11.29 -3.35 -4.17
N THR A 624 -11.32 -2.27 -3.40
CA THR A 624 -11.17 -2.29 -1.93
C THR A 624 -12.43 -2.74 -1.17
N THR A 625 -13.59 -2.82 -1.83
CA THR A 625 -14.88 -3.11 -1.19
C THR A 625 -15.75 -3.95 -2.11
N ILE A 626 -16.26 -5.08 -1.58
CA ILE A 626 -17.16 -6.00 -2.28
C ILE A 626 -18.47 -6.14 -1.49
N TRP A 627 -19.60 -5.98 -2.16
CA TRP A 627 -20.94 -6.14 -1.59
C TRP A 627 -21.59 -7.46 -2.03
N TRP A 628 -22.19 -8.18 -1.09
CA TRP A 628 -22.90 -9.44 -1.35
C TRP A 628 -24.42 -9.23 -1.33
N VAL A 629 -25.14 -9.98 -2.16
CA VAL A 629 -26.61 -10.03 -2.18
C VAL A 629 -27.06 -11.47 -2.44
N GLU A 630 -27.90 -12.01 -1.56
CA GLU A 630 -28.47 -13.35 -1.70
C GLU A 630 -29.92 -13.29 -2.23
N SER A 631 -30.29 -14.25 -3.07
CA SER A 631 -31.65 -14.40 -3.63
C SER A 631 -32.17 -15.81 -3.36
N LEU A 632 -33.22 -15.94 -2.54
CA LEU A 632 -33.87 -17.22 -2.25
C LEU A 632 -35.08 -17.39 -3.17
N TYR A 633 -35.10 -18.51 -3.89
CA TYR A 633 -36.20 -18.91 -4.77
C TYR A 633 -36.95 -20.13 -4.24
N LEU A 634 -38.15 -20.32 -4.76
CA LEU A 634 -39.08 -21.40 -4.45
C LEU A 634 -39.72 -21.93 -5.73
N THR A 635 -39.60 -23.23 -5.97
CA THR A 635 -40.20 -23.93 -7.12
C THR A 635 -41.31 -24.87 -6.61
N PRO A 636 -42.61 -24.55 -6.81
CA PRO A 636 -43.72 -25.45 -6.47
C PRO A 636 -43.70 -26.76 -7.27
N GLU A 637 -44.40 -27.80 -6.79
CA GLU A 637 -44.46 -29.12 -7.44
C GLU A 637 -45.03 -29.04 -8.88
N GLY A 638 -44.13 -28.96 -9.87
CA GLY A 638 -44.49 -28.82 -11.29
C GLY A 638 -44.83 -27.39 -11.74
N GLY A 639 -44.36 -26.35 -11.02
CA GLY A 639 -44.44 -24.95 -11.43
C GLY A 639 -43.07 -24.30 -11.62
N ASP A 640 -43.06 -23.03 -12.05
CA ASP A 640 -41.84 -22.25 -12.29
C ASP A 640 -41.25 -21.67 -10.98
N PRO A 641 -39.93 -21.39 -10.92
CA PRO A 641 -39.29 -20.75 -9.77
C PRO A 641 -39.85 -19.35 -9.47
N GLN A 642 -39.97 -19.03 -8.18
CA GLN A 642 -40.50 -17.76 -7.68
C GLN A 642 -39.55 -17.18 -6.63
N LEU A 643 -39.12 -15.93 -6.81
CA LEU A 643 -38.32 -15.20 -5.83
C LEU A 643 -39.15 -14.98 -4.55
N VAL A 644 -38.63 -15.40 -3.40
CA VAL A 644 -39.30 -15.27 -2.09
C VAL A 644 -38.56 -14.40 -1.08
N HIS A 645 -37.28 -14.08 -1.34
CA HIS A 645 -36.45 -13.13 -0.59
C HIS A 645 -35.26 -12.68 -1.45
N ARG A 646 -34.84 -11.42 -1.34
CA ARG A 646 -33.55 -10.90 -1.84
C ARG A 646 -32.93 -9.97 -0.80
N GLY A 647 -31.60 -9.98 -0.67
CA GLY A 647 -30.85 -9.09 0.21
C GLY A 647 -30.92 -7.61 -0.16
N GLU A 648 -30.47 -6.76 0.78
CA GLU A 648 -30.24 -5.33 0.57
C GLU A 648 -28.74 -5.09 0.31
N CYS A 649 -28.39 -4.34 -0.74
CA CYS A 649 -27.00 -4.04 -1.10
C CYS A 649 -26.30 -3.21 0.00
N GLY A 650 -25.01 -3.47 0.25
CA GLY A 650 -24.16 -2.63 1.12
C GLY A 650 -24.44 -2.70 2.63
N LEU A 651 -25.00 -3.79 3.13
CA LEU A 651 -25.14 -4.00 4.58
C LEU A 651 -23.76 -4.26 5.24
N GLU A 652 -23.58 -3.84 6.51
CA GLU A 652 -22.35 -4.03 7.31
C GLU A 652 -21.95 -5.52 7.45
N ASN A 653 -22.90 -6.44 7.36
CA ASN A 653 -22.69 -7.89 7.36
C ASN A 653 -22.53 -8.51 5.95
N GLU A 654 -22.84 -7.76 4.89
CA GLU A 654 -22.71 -8.16 3.47
C GLU A 654 -21.63 -7.39 2.74
N THR A 655 -20.62 -6.91 3.48
CA THR A 655 -19.51 -6.15 2.92
C THR A 655 -18.19 -6.81 3.28
N THR A 656 -17.39 -7.14 2.27
CA THR A 656 -16.00 -7.57 2.41
C THR A 656 -15.09 -6.39 2.09
N THR A 657 -14.21 -6.00 3.03
CA THR A 657 -13.15 -5.02 2.74
C THR A 657 -11.88 -5.74 2.32
N VAL A 658 -11.32 -5.36 1.17
CA VAL A 658 -10.08 -5.91 0.61
C VAL A 658 -8.93 -4.96 0.93
N SER A 659 -7.96 -5.42 1.72
CA SER A 659 -6.73 -4.68 1.97
C SER A 659 -5.80 -4.73 0.76
N HIS A 660 -5.28 -3.58 0.37
CA HIS A 660 -4.25 -3.41 -0.66
C HIS A 660 -2.90 -3.11 0.05
N PRO A 661 -1.75 -3.43 -0.56
CA PRO A 661 -0.46 -3.00 -0.05
C PRO A 661 -0.24 -1.49 -0.27
N GLU A 662 0.71 -0.94 0.49
CA GLU A 662 1.28 0.40 0.28
C GLU A 662 2.79 0.21 0.09
N VAL A 663 3.48 1.12 -0.60
CA VAL A 663 4.94 1.10 -0.73
C VAL A 663 5.50 2.46 -0.32
N GLU A 664 6.52 2.43 0.54
CA GLU A 664 7.47 3.54 0.75
C GLU A 664 8.84 3.07 0.20
N THR A 665 9.74 3.97 -0.18
CA THR A 665 11.04 3.61 -0.81
C THR A 665 12.20 4.43 -0.23
N ARG A 666 13.45 4.08 -0.59
CA ARG A 666 14.67 4.69 -0.05
C ARG A 666 15.89 4.31 -0.90
N ALA A 667 16.23 5.19 -1.84
CA ALA A 667 17.44 5.15 -2.62
C ALA A 667 18.71 5.28 -1.74
N VAL A 668 19.87 5.00 -2.36
CA VAL A 668 21.16 5.44 -1.83
C VAL A 668 21.29 6.96 -2.05
N GLU A 669 21.53 7.74 -1.00
CA GLU A 669 21.59 9.21 -1.06
C GLU A 669 22.75 9.72 -1.95
N ASP A 670 23.98 9.28 -1.68
CA ASP A 670 25.22 9.65 -2.41
C ASP A 670 25.89 8.41 -3.02
N ALA A 671 26.42 8.52 -4.26
CA ALA A 671 27.24 7.49 -4.88
C ALA A 671 28.46 8.07 -5.62
N VAL A 672 29.53 7.30 -5.76
CA VAL A 672 30.67 7.62 -6.64
C VAL A 672 30.68 6.66 -7.83
N VAL A 673 31.15 7.11 -9.01
CA VAL A 673 31.43 6.20 -10.13
C VAL A 673 32.30 5.04 -9.65
N GLY A 674 31.83 3.80 -9.90
CA GLY A 674 32.41 2.57 -9.37
C GLY A 674 31.66 1.93 -8.20
N ASP A 675 30.81 2.66 -7.48
CA ASP A 675 29.99 2.12 -6.39
C ASP A 675 28.74 1.39 -6.92
N HIS A 676 27.92 0.84 -6.00
CA HIS A 676 26.65 0.20 -6.34
C HIS A 676 25.47 1.15 -6.12
N LEU A 677 24.76 1.45 -7.21
CA LEU A 677 23.45 2.08 -7.24
C LEU A 677 22.38 1.01 -6.92
N PHE A 678 21.50 1.30 -5.96
CA PHE A 678 20.33 0.49 -5.62
C PHE A 678 19.31 1.32 -4.82
N ASP A 679 18.09 0.81 -4.72
CA ASP A 679 16.98 1.31 -3.91
C ASP A 679 16.39 0.18 -3.04
N THR A 680 15.60 0.54 -2.02
CA THR A 680 14.91 -0.38 -1.10
C THR A 680 13.41 -0.05 -0.97
N ALA A 681 12.56 -0.81 -1.67
CA ALA A 681 11.11 -0.76 -1.46
C ALA A 681 10.72 -1.36 -0.10
N ILE A 682 9.99 -0.61 0.70
CA ILE A 682 9.42 -0.95 2.00
C ILE A 682 7.94 -1.26 1.81
N VAL A 683 7.62 -2.53 1.52
CA VAL A 683 6.25 -2.94 1.23
C VAL A 683 5.44 -3.14 2.53
N SER A 684 4.32 -2.43 2.61
CA SER A 684 3.34 -2.41 3.71
C SER A 684 2.10 -3.26 3.38
N GLY A 685 1.21 -3.44 4.36
CA GLY A 685 -0.02 -4.24 4.24
C GLY A 685 0.14 -5.73 4.60
N GLU A 686 -0.90 -6.52 4.34
CA GLU A 686 -0.84 -7.99 4.34
C GLU A 686 -0.98 -8.46 2.88
N LEU A 687 -0.16 -9.44 2.47
CA LEU A 687 -0.07 -9.95 1.10
C LEU A 687 -0.37 -11.46 1.11
N ALA A 688 -1.26 -11.94 0.23
CA ALA A 688 -1.34 -13.38 -0.02
C ALA A 688 -0.16 -13.83 -0.90
N ARG A 689 0.25 -15.09 -0.73
CA ARG A 689 1.16 -15.78 -1.66
C ARG A 689 0.66 -17.20 -1.85
N ASN A 690 -0.02 -17.43 -2.97
CA ASN A 690 -0.65 -18.70 -3.33
C ASN A 690 -0.75 -18.81 -4.87
N ASP A 691 -1.48 -19.80 -5.37
CA ASP A 691 -1.63 -20.03 -6.82
C ASP A 691 -2.54 -18.99 -7.50
N HIS A 692 -3.17 -18.08 -6.75
CA HIS A 692 -4.02 -17.00 -7.27
C HIS A 692 -3.28 -15.66 -7.39
N ALA A 693 -2.42 -15.32 -6.43
CA ALA A 693 -1.62 -14.09 -6.45
C ALA A 693 -0.16 -14.33 -6.04
N ARG A 694 0.77 -13.79 -6.85
CA ARG A 694 2.17 -13.55 -6.51
C ARG A 694 2.51 -12.07 -6.72
N TRP A 695 3.62 -11.61 -6.15
CA TRP A 695 4.00 -10.20 -6.14
C TRP A 695 5.47 -10.01 -6.54
N GLU A 696 5.73 -9.01 -7.38
CA GLU A 696 7.04 -8.66 -7.90
C GLU A 696 7.22 -7.14 -7.87
N VAL A 697 8.41 -6.64 -7.58
CA VAL A 697 8.76 -5.21 -7.69
C VAL A 697 9.86 -5.02 -8.73
N THR A 698 9.75 -3.96 -9.53
CA THR A 698 10.80 -3.50 -10.46
C THR A 698 11.18 -2.07 -10.12
N PHE A 699 12.41 -1.68 -10.46
CA PHE A 699 12.92 -0.33 -10.25
C PHE A 699 13.49 0.21 -11.57
N GLU A 700 13.01 1.38 -12.00
CA GLU A 700 13.55 2.18 -13.09
C GLU A 700 14.40 3.32 -12.52
N ALA A 701 15.52 3.66 -13.17
CA ALA A 701 16.36 4.79 -12.81
C ALA A 701 16.44 5.80 -13.97
N PHE A 702 16.22 7.09 -13.69
CA PHE A 702 16.16 8.18 -14.66
C PHE A 702 17.19 9.26 -14.33
N GLN A 703 17.77 9.90 -15.36
CA GLN A 703 18.60 11.08 -15.17
C GLN A 703 17.73 12.26 -14.74
N GLY A 704 18.12 12.98 -13.69
CA GLY A 704 17.44 14.17 -13.20
C GLY A 704 17.33 15.26 -14.26
N VAL A 705 16.13 15.43 -14.83
CA VAL A 705 15.79 16.43 -15.84
C VAL A 705 14.45 17.07 -15.48
N PHE A 706 14.45 18.40 -15.31
CA PHE A 706 13.24 19.16 -15.00
C PHE A 706 12.62 19.78 -16.25
N GLU A 707 11.29 19.80 -16.34
CA GLU A 707 10.55 20.64 -17.31
C GLU A 707 10.02 21.92 -16.65
N GLU A 708 9.93 23.02 -17.42
CA GLU A 708 9.25 24.24 -16.97
C GLU A 708 7.74 24.14 -17.25
N ARG A 709 6.96 23.93 -16.19
CA ARG A 709 5.49 23.94 -16.24
C ARG A 709 4.96 25.28 -15.73
N ALA A 710 3.92 25.83 -16.36
CA ALA A 710 3.22 27.00 -15.82
C ALA A 710 2.41 26.62 -14.57
N SER A 711 2.63 27.33 -13.46
CA SER A 711 1.95 27.09 -12.19
C SER A 711 0.44 27.23 -12.31
N THR A 712 -0.31 26.38 -11.61
CA THR A 712 -1.74 26.55 -11.40
C THR A 712 -2.02 27.82 -10.56
N PRO A 713 -3.27 28.34 -10.56
CA PRO A 713 -3.60 29.52 -9.78
C PRO A 713 -3.40 29.36 -8.26
N GLU A 714 -3.44 28.13 -7.75
CA GLU A 714 -3.35 27.81 -6.32
C GLU A 714 -1.88 27.72 -5.88
N GLU A 715 -1.05 26.97 -6.63
CA GLU A 715 0.41 26.98 -6.51
C GLU A 715 1.00 28.39 -6.64
N LEU A 716 0.46 29.23 -7.54
CA LEU A 716 0.90 30.62 -7.72
C LEU A 716 0.55 31.53 -6.53
N GLU A 717 -0.52 31.25 -5.78
CA GLU A 717 -0.83 31.98 -4.54
C GLU A 717 0.05 31.53 -3.36
N GLU A 718 0.56 30.28 -3.37
CA GLU A 718 1.46 29.76 -2.33
C GLU A 718 2.94 30.10 -2.58
N THR A 719 3.48 29.80 -3.77
CA THR A 719 4.91 30.02 -4.10
C THR A 719 5.20 31.44 -4.58
N GLY A 720 4.24 32.08 -5.26
CA GLY A 720 4.43 33.35 -5.96
C GLY A 720 5.18 33.24 -7.30
N GLU A 721 5.55 32.03 -7.75
CA GLU A 721 6.29 31.79 -8.98
C GLU A 721 5.36 31.36 -10.13
N ALA A 722 5.53 31.97 -11.31
CA ALA A 722 4.66 31.76 -12.47
C ALA A 722 4.94 30.47 -13.27
N THR A 723 6.06 29.82 -12.97
CA THR A 723 6.53 28.58 -13.56
C THR A 723 7.23 27.76 -12.48
N GLN A 724 6.98 26.46 -12.43
CA GLN A 724 7.67 25.51 -11.58
C GLN A 724 8.57 24.58 -12.43
N GLN A 725 9.60 24.04 -11.80
CA GLN A 725 10.40 22.94 -12.34
C GLN A 725 9.80 21.62 -11.85
N VAL A 726 9.31 20.80 -12.77
CA VAL A 726 8.69 19.49 -12.48
C VAL A 726 9.66 18.39 -12.90
N PRO A 727 9.95 17.39 -12.05
CA PRO A 727 10.83 16.28 -12.40
C PRO A 727 10.19 15.35 -13.44
N VAL A 728 10.95 15.01 -14.48
CA VAL A 728 10.51 14.15 -15.59
C VAL A 728 11.14 12.76 -15.48
N CYS A 729 10.32 11.71 -15.49
CA CYS A 729 10.76 10.31 -15.54
C CYS A 729 10.11 9.62 -16.74
N GLU A 730 10.71 9.74 -17.93
CA GLU A 730 10.22 9.16 -19.19
C GLU A 730 11.27 8.26 -19.86
N THR A 731 10.85 7.44 -20.82
CA THR A 731 11.76 6.53 -21.56
C THR A 731 12.90 7.27 -22.29
N GLY A 732 12.77 8.58 -22.51
CA GLY A 732 13.81 9.44 -23.11
C GLY A 732 14.99 9.76 -22.18
N ASN A 733 14.81 9.76 -20.85
CA ASN A 733 15.86 10.03 -19.86
C ASN A 733 16.15 8.86 -18.90
N ARG A 734 15.59 7.67 -19.16
CA ARG A 734 15.84 6.45 -18.38
C ARG A 734 17.28 5.95 -18.59
N LEU A 735 18.03 5.80 -17.51
CA LEU A 735 19.39 5.26 -17.49
C LEU A 735 19.38 3.72 -17.55
N PHE A 736 18.57 3.08 -16.68
CA PHE A 736 18.44 1.63 -16.61
C PHE A 736 17.12 1.20 -15.96
N GLU A 737 16.86 -0.11 -16.00
CA GLU A 737 15.74 -0.81 -15.37
C GLU A 737 16.31 -2.10 -14.75
N THR A 738 15.93 -2.42 -13.52
CA THR A 738 16.44 -3.59 -12.79
C THR A 738 15.62 -4.86 -13.05
N GLY A 739 16.20 -6.04 -12.81
CA GLY A 739 15.43 -7.28 -12.78
C GLY A 739 14.30 -7.24 -11.73
N ALA A 740 13.19 -7.95 -12.01
CA ALA A 740 12.05 -8.02 -11.09
C ALA A 740 12.36 -8.90 -9.86
N THR A 741 12.14 -8.36 -8.66
CA THR A 741 12.40 -9.05 -7.37
C THR A 741 11.08 -9.57 -6.76
N GLU A 742 11.02 -10.85 -6.36
CA GLU A 742 9.82 -11.44 -5.74
C GLU A 742 9.57 -10.84 -4.34
N VAL A 743 8.39 -10.23 -4.17
CA VAL A 743 7.93 -9.69 -2.88
C VAL A 743 7.24 -10.82 -2.09
N THR A 744 7.96 -11.42 -1.15
CA THR A 744 7.49 -12.61 -0.42
C THR A 744 6.61 -12.32 0.82
N GLY A 745 6.37 -11.05 1.11
CA GLY A 745 5.63 -10.53 2.26
C GLY A 745 6.04 -9.08 2.57
N PRO A 746 5.35 -8.39 3.51
CA PRO A 746 5.70 -7.02 3.89
C PRO A 746 7.08 -6.93 4.54
N GLY A 747 7.89 -5.96 4.12
CA GLY A 747 9.30 -5.79 4.51
C GLY A 747 10.11 -4.97 3.50
N GLU A 748 11.41 -4.86 3.74
CA GLU A 748 12.38 -4.24 2.82
C GLU A 748 12.72 -5.22 1.67
N VAL A 749 12.70 -4.71 0.43
CA VAL A 749 13.02 -5.41 -0.81
C VAL A 749 14.02 -4.55 -1.60
N GLU A 750 15.26 -5.03 -1.70
CA GLU A 750 16.36 -4.31 -2.38
C GLU A 750 16.30 -4.54 -3.91
N SER A 751 16.63 -3.51 -4.69
CA SER A 751 16.76 -3.59 -6.15
C SER A 751 18.03 -4.33 -6.59
N GLU A 752 18.16 -4.62 -7.89
CA GLU A 752 19.43 -5.12 -8.43
C GLU A 752 20.54 -4.05 -8.35
N ARG A 753 21.73 -4.45 -7.88
CA ARG A 753 22.87 -3.56 -7.58
C ARG A 753 23.67 -3.20 -8.84
N VAL A 754 23.21 -2.21 -9.58
CA VAL A 754 23.90 -1.67 -10.77
C VAL A 754 25.19 -0.94 -10.38
N VAL A 755 26.24 -1.02 -11.20
CA VAL A 755 27.51 -0.28 -10.96
C VAL A 755 27.37 1.14 -11.51
N ALA A 756 27.73 2.15 -10.72
CA ALA A 756 27.77 3.54 -11.16
C ALA A 756 28.82 3.74 -12.27
N THR A 757 28.42 4.35 -13.39
CA THR A 757 29.30 4.66 -14.52
C THR A 757 29.38 6.17 -14.75
N THR A 758 30.33 6.63 -15.57
CA THR A 758 30.41 8.04 -15.99
C THR A 758 29.14 8.54 -16.71
N ALA A 759 28.34 7.64 -17.28
CA ALA A 759 27.05 7.96 -17.89
C ALA A 759 25.89 8.09 -16.87
N HIS A 760 26.14 7.87 -15.58
CA HIS A 760 25.14 8.03 -14.51
C HIS A 760 25.37 9.29 -13.67
N VAL A 761 26.40 10.10 -13.97
CA VAL A 761 26.83 11.23 -13.14
C VAL A 761 25.79 12.36 -13.10
N GLY A 762 25.65 12.97 -11.93
CA GLY A 762 24.59 13.92 -11.57
C GLY A 762 23.46 13.26 -10.80
N THR A 763 22.36 13.96 -10.68
CA THR A 763 21.15 13.49 -10.00
C THR A 763 20.49 12.34 -10.76
N ILE A 764 20.12 11.28 -10.05
CA ILE A 764 19.37 10.12 -10.52
C ILE A 764 18.07 10.04 -9.72
N TRP A 765 16.93 9.83 -10.38
CA TRP A 765 15.65 9.53 -9.75
C TRP A 765 15.26 8.08 -9.94
N TRP A 766 14.80 7.45 -8.87
CA TRP A 766 14.24 6.11 -8.88
C TRP A 766 12.72 6.17 -9.04
N ILE A 767 12.17 5.15 -9.69
CA ILE A 767 10.74 4.83 -9.67
C ILE A 767 10.64 3.33 -9.41
N GLU A 768 10.06 2.94 -8.28
CA GLU A 768 9.62 1.58 -8.06
C GLU A 768 8.25 1.34 -8.72
N THR A 769 7.96 0.08 -9.02
CA THR A 769 6.63 -0.34 -9.46
C THR A 769 6.34 -1.70 -8.86
N LEU A 770 5.28 -1.77 -8.05
CA LEU A 770 4.80 -3.02 -7.48
C LEU A 770 3.79 -3.63 -8.45
N TRP A 771 3.92 -4.93 -8.67
CA TRP A 771 3.08 -5.72 -9.55
C TRP A 771 2.45 -6.86 -8.76
N VAL A 772 1.15 -7.06 -8.94
CA VAL A 772 0.52 -8.35 -8.67
C VAL A 772 0.51 -9.16 -9.97
N ILE A 773 0.66 -10.47 -9.88
CA ILE A 773 0.47 -11.35 -11.03
C ILE A 773 -0.56 -12.42 -10.68
N GLU A 774 -1.70 -12.36 -11.38
CA GLU A 774 -2.91 -13.13 -11.10
C GLU A 774 -3.26 -14.00 -12.31
N GLY A 775 -3.33 -15.33 -12.14
CA GLY A 775 -3.56 -16.28 -13.24
C GLY A 775 -2.46 -16.33 -14.33
N GLY A 776 -1.51 -15.40 -14.32
CA GLY A 776 -0.47 -15.21 -15.34
C GLY A 776 -0.34 -13.74 -15.78
N GLU A 777 -1.42 -12.97 -15.66
CA GLU A 777 -1.55 -11.56 -16.04
C GLU A 777 -0.90 -10.64 -14.99
N ARG A 778 -0.03 -9.72 -15.42
CA ARG A 778 0.81 -8.87 -14.56
C ARG A 778 0.26 -7.44 -14.50
N THR A 779 -0.31 -7.07 -13.37
CA THR A 779 -1.04 -5.81 -13.16
C THR A 779 -0.25 -4.88 -12.26
N GLU A 780 -0.08 -3.63 -12.69
CA GLU A 780 0.49 -2.55 -11.87
C GLU A 780 -0.48 -2.21 -10.72
N VAL A 781 0.02 -2.20 -9.48
CA VAL A 781 -0.82 -1.92 -8.29
C VAL A 781 -0.42 -0.65 -7.54
N HIS A 782 0.82 -0.19 -7.77
CA HIS A 782 1.44 1.01 -7.21
C HIS A 782 2.68 1.34 -8.06
N ARG A 783 2.93 2.63 -8.31
CA ARG A 783 4.11 3.15 -9.00
C ARG A 783 4.59 4.43 -8.31
N GLY A 784 5.89 4.59 -8.16
CA GLY A 784 6.51 5.75 -7.50
C GLY A 784 6.26 7.09 -8.19
N GLU A 785 6.45 8.17 -7.42
CA GLU A 785 6.44 9.54 -7.92
C GLU A 785 7.86 10.00 -8.28
N CYS A 786 8.00 10.74 -9.39
CA CYS A 786 9.30 11.18 -9.88
C CYS A 786 9.89 12.29 -9.01
N GLY A 787 11.19 12.20 -8.70
CA GLY A 787 11.96 13.28 -8.08
C GLY A 787 11.70 13.52 -6.59
N LEU A 788 11.19 12.51 -5.85
CA LEU A 788 11.12 12.55 -4.40
C LEU A 788 12.54 12.56 -3.77
N GLU A 789 12.70 13.23 -2.63
CA GLU A 789 13.99 13.37 -1.93
C GLU A 789 14.55 12.02 -1.47
N ASN A 790 13.70 11.09 -1.02
CA ASN A 790 14.09 9.72 -0.68
C ASN A 790 14.39 8.82 -1.90
N GLU A 791 13.94 9.23 -3.10
CA GLU A 791 14.10 8.50 -4.37
C GLU A 791 15.23 9.10 -5.22
N THR A 792 16.11 9.88 -4.61
CA THR A 792 17.19 10.58 -5.30
C THR A 792 18.55 10.03 -4.89
N THR A 793 19.37 9.69 -5.89
CA THR A 793 20.81 9.43 -5.72
C THR A 793 21.59 10.52 -6.43
N GLU A 794 22.48 11.22 -5.75
CA GLU A 794 23.46 12.09 -6.41
C GLU A 794 24.73 11.29 -6.71
N ALA A 795 25.00 11.04 -8.00
CA ALA A 795 26.14 10.25 -8.44
C ALA A 795 27.29 11.14 -8.90
N THR A 796 28.42 11.08 -8.22
CA THR A 796 29.60 11.93 -8.50
C THR A 796 30.71 11.17 -9.22
N GLY A 797 31.42 11.85 -10.12
CA GLY A 797 32.60 11.32 -10.80
C GLY A 797 33.86 12.14 -10.48
N PRO A 798 35.05 11.53 -10.46
CA PRO A 798 36.29 12.27 -10.31
C PRO A 798 36.59 13.12 -11.55
N THR A 799 37.34 14.19 -11.35
CA THR A 799 37.92 15.00 -12.42
C THR A 799 39.44 14.92 -12.38
N VAL A 800 40.07 15.16 -13.52
CA VAL A 800 41.53 15.21 -13.64
C VAL A 800 41.93 16.43 -14.45
N THR A 801 43.07 17.02 -14.08
CA THR A 801 43.76 18.07 -14.83
C THR A 801 45.26 17.81 -14.74
N THR A 802 46.05 18.25 -15.73
CA THR A 802 47.49 17.98 -15.78
C THR A 802 48.39 19.22 -15.77
N GLN A 803 49.67 19.00 -15.43
CA GLN A 803 50.72 20.01 -15.53
C GLN A 803 52.02 19.37 -16.04
N ALA A 804 52.21 19.49 -17.35
CA ALA A 804 53.39 19.02 -18.06
C ALA A 804 54.60 19.95 -17.86
N VAL A 805 55.80 19.42 -18.14
CA VAL A 805 57.01 20.25 -18.27
C VAL A 805 56.89 21.14 -19.52
N GLU A 806 56.75 22.46 -19.33
CA GLU A 806 56.53 23.45 -20.42
C GLU A 806 57.59 23.36 -21.55
N VAL A 807 58.87 23.19 -21.18
CA VAL A 807 60.01 23.13 -22.10
C VAL A 807 61.05 22.14 -21.58
N ALA A 808 61.55 21.25 -22.44
CA ALA A 808 62.64 20.31 -22.14
C ALA A 808 63.64 20.25 -23.30
N PHE A 809 64.94 20.14 -23.02
CA PHE A 809 65.98 20.05 -24.06
C PHE A 809 66.48 18.62 -24.22
N TYR A 810 67.12 18.29 -25.35
CA TYR A 810 67.68 16.95 -25.56
C TYR A 810 68.60 16.53 -24.40
N GLY A 811 68.21 15.45 -23.70
CA GLY A 811 68.84 14.93 -22.48
C GLY A 811 68.08 15.19 -21.18
N ASP A 812 67.14 16.14 -21.15
CA ASP A 812 66.27 16.40 -19.99
C ASP A 812 65.17 15.34 -19.84
N GLU A 813 64.47 15.37 -18.71
CA GLU A 813 63.37 14.47 -18.36
C GLU A 813 62.01 15.05 -18.77
N LEU A 814 61.33 14.39 -19.70
CA LEU A 814 59.92 14.57 -20.04
C LEU A 814 59.06 13.86 -18.99
N TYR A 815 58.15 14.59 -18.37
CA TYR A 815 57.12 14.04 -17.49
C TYR A 815 55.94 15.02 -17.38
N ASP A 816 54.82 14.48 -16.90
CA ASP A 816 53.59 15.18 -16.60
C ASP A 816 53.11 14.82 -15.17
N THR A 817 52.19 15.63 -14.64
CA THR A 817 51.69 15.59 -13.26
C THR A 817 50.17 15.75 -13.25
N ALA A 818 49.43 14.66 -13.00
CA ALA A 818 47.99 14.70 -12.86
C ALA A 818 47.57 15.16 -11.46
N ILE A 819 46.50 15.97 -11.41
CA ILE A 819 45.78 16.36 -10.20
C ILE A 819 44.39 15.72 -10.31
N VAL A 820 44.13 14.74 -9.45
CA VAL A 820 42.85 14.03 -9.35
C VAL A 820 42.01 14.69 -8.26
N GLU A 821 40.83 15.17 -8.60
CA GLU A 821 39.85 15.76 -7.68
C GLU A 821 38.52 14.97 -7.71
N GLY A 822 37.69 15.11 -6.68
CA GLY A 822 36.53 14.24 -6.45
C GLY A 822 36.89 12.96 -5.67
N GLU A 823 35.86 12.26 -5.17
CA GLU A 823 36.04 10.98 -4.49
C GLU A 823 36.20 9.83 -5.49
N LEU A 824 36.68 8.68 -5.04
CA LEU A 824 36.88 7.46 -5.83
C LEU A 824 36.26 6.28 -5.09
N SER A 825 35.62 5.35 -5.81
CA SER A 825 34.92 4.21 -5.20
C SER A 825 35.81 3.44 -4.22
N ALA A 826 35.29 3.25 -3.00
CA ALA A 826 35.94 2.47 -1.95
C ALA A 826 35.54 0.98 -1.96
N ARG A 827 34.87 0.51 -3.03
CA ARG A 827 34.32 -0.84 -3.17
C ARG A 827 35.43 -1.91 -3.13
N GLU A 828 35.20 -2.99 -2.38
CA GLU A 828 36.17 -4.09 -2.26
C GLU A 828 36.43 -4.73 -3.63
N GLY A 829 37.71 -4.87 -3.98
CA GLY A 829 38.15 -5.38 -5.29
C GLY A 829 38.30 -4.30 -6.38
N VAL A 830 37.96 -3.04 -6.11
CA VAL A 830 38.22 -1.91 -7.02
C VAL A 830 39.57 -1.24 -6.68
N THR A 831 40.30 -0.86 -7.72
CA THR A 831 41.53 -0.06 -7.64
C THR A 831 41.55 1.00 -8.75
N HIS A 832 42.41 2.02 -8.62
CA HIS A 832 42.50 3.12 -9.58
C HIS A 832 43.95 3.34 -10.04
N GLU A 833 44.13 3.80 -11.27
CA GLU A 833 45.44 4.16 -11.84
C GLU A 833 45.32 5.27 -12.88
N VAL A 834 46.37 6.07 -13.06
CA VAL A 834 46.46 7.08 -14.12
C VAL A 834 47.59 6.73 -15.09
N THR A 835 47.32 6.85 -16.39
CA THR A 835 48.30 6.66 -17.47
C THR A 835 48.43 7.93 -18.29
N PHE A 836 49.65 8.31 -18.66
CA PHE A 836 49.93 9.52 -19.45
C PHE A 836 50.37 9.10 -20.86
N SER A 837 49.77 9.68 -21.90
CA SER A 837 50.10 9.41 -23.30
C SER A 837 50.57 10.68 -23.98
N ALA A 838 51.78 10.65 -24.54
CA ALA A 838 52.41 11.79 -25.20
C ALA A 838 52.23 11.67 -26.73
N TYR A 839 51.70 12.72 -27.37
CA TYR A 839 51.41 12.80 -28.80
C TYR A 839 52.22 13.93 -29.45
N ARG A 840 52.68 13.75 -30.69
CA ARG A 840 53.35 14.83 -31.45
C ARG A 840 52.33 15.79 -32.04
N ALA A 841 52.51 17.08 -31.81
CA ALA A 841 51.73 18.11 -32.49
C ALA A 841 52.03 18.13 -34.01
N GLU A 842 50.99 17.98 -34.84
CA GLU A 842 51.12 18.21 -36.28
C GLU A 842 51.00 19.70 -36.62
N TYR A 843 52.03 20.27 -37.26
CA TYR A 843 52.07 21.67 -37.68
C TYR A 843 51.17 21.94 -38.91
N GLY A 844 49.85 21.91 -38.70
CA GLY A 844 48.83 22.13 -39.74
C GLY A 844 47.90 23.34 -39.53
N GLY A 845 47.83 23.89 -38.32
CA GLY A 845 46.89 25.00 -37.99
C GLY A 845 45.42 24.58 -37.89
N GLY A 846 45.14 23.27 -37.76
CA GLY A 846 43.85 22.75 -37.31
C GLY A 846 43.69 22.84 -35.78
N ALA A 847 42.61 22.28 -35.25
CA ALA A 847 42.51 21.99 -33.83
C ALA A 847 43.54 20.89 -33.45
N PRO A 848 43.97 20.80 -32.18
CA PRO A 848 44.79 19.68 -31.71
C PRO A 848 44.09 18.33 -31.93
N VAL A 849 44.88 17.30 -32.23
CA VAL A 849 44.40 15.92 -32.41
C VAL A 849 45.42 14.99 -31.75
N CYS A 850 44.93 14.11 -30.87
CA CYS A 850 45.72 13.14 -30.14
C CYS A 850 45.17 11.75 -30.50
N GLU A 851 45.75 11.12 -31.53
CA GLU A 851 45.27 9.88 -32.12
C GLU A 851 46.39 8.82 -32.25
N PRO A 852 46.08 7.54 -32.50
CA PRO A 852 47.10 6.49 -32.61
C PRO A 852 48.15 6.72 -33.73
N GLY A 853 47.90 7.64 -34.66
CA GLY A 853 48.84 8.03 -35.71
C GLY A 853 49.98 8.93 -35.26
N ASN A 854 49.78 9.76 -34.21
CA ASN A 854 50.78 10.70 -33.69
C ASN A 854 51.24 10.43 -32.24
N LEU A 855 50.78 9.32 -31.63
CA LEU A 855 51.28 8.83 -30.34
C LEU A 855 52.80 8.58 -30.39
N LEU A 856 53.54 9.13 -29.43
CA LEU A 856 54.98 8.91 -29.21
C LEU A 856 55.19 7.75 -28.24
N PHE A 857 54.59 7.85 -27.05
CA PHE A 857 54.66 6.84 -26.00
C PHE A 857 53.48 6.97 -25.01
N THR A 858 53.23 5.90 -24.26
CA THR A 858 52.39 5.92 -23.05
C THR A 858 53.26 5.47 -21.87
N THR A 859 53.12 6.12 -20.73
CA THR A 859 53.90 5.82 -19.52
C THR A 859 53.48 4.51 -18.87
N GLU A 860 54.30 4.03 -17.91
CA GLU A 860 53.78 3.08 -16.93
C GLU A 860 52.63 3.72 -16.14
N ALA A 861 51.71 2.90 -15.62
CA ALA A 861 50.54 3.36 -14.89
C ALA A 861 50.90 3.71 -13.44
N THR A 862 50.56 4.93 -13.01
CA THR A 862 50.74 5.38 -11.63
C THR A 862 49.49 5.03 -10.83
N ALA A 863 49.63 4.20 -9.80
CA ALA A 863 48.51 3.80 -8.95
C ALA A 863 47.92 5.00 -8.17
N VAL A 864 46.59 5.13 -8.20
CA VAL A 864 45.83 6.22 -7.58
C VAL A 864 45.10 5.67 -6.35
N THR A 865 45.26 6.33 -5.20
CA THR A 865 44.71 5.87 -3.90
C THR A 865 43.69 6.84 -3.30
N GLY A 866 43.20 7.79 -4.09
CA GLY A 866 42.31 8.88 -3.66
C GLY A 866 42.64 10.19 -4.39
N PRO A 867 41.91 11.29 -4.11
CA PRO A 867 42.23 12.61 -4.64
C PRO A 867 43.64 13.06 -4.24
N GLY A 868 44.35 13.72 -5.14
CA GLY A 868 45.75 14.09 -4.95
C GLY A 868 46.56 14.26 -6.24
N THR A 869 47.88 14.37 -6.10
CA THR A 869 48.81 14.69 -7.19
C THR A 869 49.70 13.50 -7.53
N TYR A 870 49.79 13.14 -8.81
CA TYR A 870 50.45 11.93 -9.30
C TYR A 870 51.38 12.25 -10.48
N GLU A 871 52.68 12.00 -10.32
CA GLU A 871 53.68 12.17 -11.39
C GLU A 871 53.71 10.95 -12.33
N SER A 872 53.92 11.19 -13.62
CA SER A 872 54.13 10.18 -14.65
C SER A 872 55.53 9.53 -14.59
N SER A 873 55.74 8.38 -15.25
CA SER A 873 57.10 7.82 -15.40
C SER A 873 57.95 8.68 -16.33
N ARG A 874 59.13 9.10 -15.87
CA ARG A 874 60.01 10.03 -16.60
C ARG A 874 60.67 9.40 -17.83
N THR A 875 60.60 10.09 -18.97
CA THR A 875 61.20 9.70 -20.26
C THR A 875 62.29 10.69 -20.65
N ILE A 876 63.40 10.25 -21.24
CA ILE A 876 64.46 11.19 -21.67
C ILE A 876 64.12 11.83 -23.02
N ALA A 877 64.26 13.14 -23.13
CA ALA A 877 64.09 13.87 -24.39
C ALA A 877 65.20 13.52 -25.40
N THR A 878 64.80 12.99 -26.56
CA THR A 878 65.67 12.57 -27.68
C THR A 878 65.23 13.28 -28.98
N PRO A 879 65.94 13.10 -30.12
CA PRO A 879 65.45 13.60 -31.41
C PRO A 879 64.08 13.07 -31.84
N GLU A 880 63.63 11.89 -31.37
CA GLU A 880 62.28 11.41 -31.72
C GLU A 880 61.18 12.24 -31.02
N HIS A 881 61.51 12.90 -29.91
CA HIS A 881 60.63 13.76 -29.13
C HIS A 881 60.60 15.22 -29.62
N ALA A 882 61.31 15.55 -30.71
CA ALA A 882 61.44 16.91 -31.21
C ALA A 882 60.11 17.58 -31.62
N GLY A 883 60.02 18.90 -31.40
CA GLY A 883 58.86 19.72 -31.70
C GLY A 883 57.99 19.97 -30.47
N THR A 884 56.68 20.05 -30.65
CA THR A 884 55.71 20.20 -29.56
C THR A 884 55.03 18.86 -29.28
N ILE A 885 54.92 18.52 -28.00
CA ILE A 885 54.27 17.31 -27.47
C ILE A 885 53.01 17.75 -26.73
N TRP A 886 51.90 17.07 -26.98
CA TRP A 886 50.67 17.16 -26.19
C TRP A 886 50.54 15.91 -25.32
N TRP A 887 50.25 16.11 -24.04
CA TRP A 887 49.93 15.03 -23.12
C TRP A 887 48.43 14.79 -23.08
N ILE A 888 48.06 13.56 -22.74
CA ILE A 888 46.70 13.14 -22.36
C ILE A 888 46.89 12.19 -21.19
N GLU A 889 46.51 12.59 -19.98
CA GLU A 889 46.28 11.65 -18.90
C GLU A 889 44.93 10.96 -19.06
N THR A 890 44.81 9.78 -18.46
CA THR A 890 43.55 9.05 -18.38
C THR A 890 43.52 8.29 -17.06
N LEU A 891 42.50 8.57 -16.25
CA LEU A 891 42.22 7.91 -14.98
C LEU A 891 41.33 6.71 -15.23
N TRP A 892 41.78 5.56 -14.75
CA TRP A 892 41.11 4.28 -14.93
C TRP A 892 40.68 3.71 -13.59
N GLN A 893 39.50 3.11 -13.59
CA GLN A 893 39.08 2.13 -12.60
C GLN A 893 39.47 0.73 -13.10
N ILE A 894 40.00 -0.10 -12.21
CA ILE A 894 40.20 -1.53 -12.44
C ILE A 894 39.39 -2.29 -11.40
N GLY A 895 38.57 -3.25 -11.84
CA GLY A 895 37.79 -4.09 -10.95
C GLY A 895 37.35 -5.40 -11.61
N ALA A 896 36.74 -6.28 -10.83
CA ALA A 896 36.00 -7.42 -11.35
C ALA A 896 34.54 -7.00 -11.54
N ASP A 897 34.17 -6.61 -12.76
CA ASP A 897 32.79 -6.25 -13.07
C ASP A 897 31.96 -7.50 -13.40
N GLY A 898 30.83 -7.64 -12.71
CA GLY A 898 29.92 -8.79 -12.83
C GLY A 898 29.66 -9.47 -11.48
N GLY A 899 28.38 -9.56 -11.09
CA GLY A 899 27.94 -10.12 -9.80
C GLY A 899 28.02 -11.65 -9.69
N GLY A 900 29.17 -12.26 -10.04
CA GLY A 900 29.39 -13.70 -9.98
C GLY A 900 30.72 -14.04 -9.30
N GLY A 901 30.66 -14.66 -8.12
CA GLY A 901 31.83 -15.00 -7.28
C GLY A 901 32.65 -16.20 -7.77
N ASP A 902 32.83 -16.36 -9.08
CA ASP A 902 33.68 -17.41 -9.67
C ASP A 902 35.14 -16.96 -9.76
N GLU A 903 36.07 -17.83 -9.35
CA GLU A 903 37.52 -17.60 -9.37
C GLU A 903 38.09 -17.59 -10.80
N GLY A 904 37.77 -16.54 -11.58
CA GLY A 904 38.22 -16.40 -12.96
C GLY A 904 37.74 -15.16 -13.73
N ALA A 905 37.07 -14.19 -13.10
CA ALA A 905 36.62 -12.97 -13.76
C ALA A 905 37.79 -12.18 -14.38
N GLU A 906 37.62 -11.72 -15.61
CA GLU A 906 38.58 -10.88 -16.33
C GLU A 906 38.51 -9.45 -15.78
N LEU A 907 39.63 -8.89 -15.30
CA LEU A 907 39.64 -7.54 -14.73
C LEU A 907 39.25 -6.51 -15.81
N HIS A 908 38.11 -5.85 -15.58
CA HIS A 908 37.60 -4.80 -16.45
C HIS A 908 38.25 -3.47 -16.08
N ARG A 909 38.50 -2.64 -17.10
CA ARG A 909 39.21 -1.37 -16.99
C ARG A 909 38.37 -0.26 -17.62
N ALA A 910 37.75 0.56 -16.77
CA ALA A 910 36.83 1.63 -17.19
C ALA A 910 37.51 3.00 -17.15
N GLU A 911 37.26 3.84 -18.15
CA GLU A 911 37.73 5.24 -18.21
C GLU A 911 36.84 6.10 -17.32
N LEU A 912 37.41 6.71 -16.28
CA LEU A 912 36.69 7.61 -15.35
C LEU A 912 36.76 9.07 -15.81
N ALA A 913 37.94 9.51 -16.23
CA ALA A 913 38.23 10.88 -16.66
C ALA A 913 39.49 10.91 -17.53
N ARG A 914 39.60 11.94 -18.37
CA ARG A 914 40.65 12.06 -19.41
C ARG A 914 40.91 13.52 -19.79
N GLY A 915 42.17 13.88 -19.99
CA GLY A 915 42.60 15.22 -20.38
C GLY A 915 42.23 15.61 -21.82
N GLU A 916 42.30 16.91 -22.14
CA GLU A 916 41.94 17.45 -23.46
C GLU A 916 43.18 17.71 -24.33
N CYS A 917 43.13 17.31 -25.60
CA CYS A 917 44.29 17.42 -26.47
C CYS A 917 44.73 18.88 -26.69
N GLY A 918 45.99 19.17 -26.34
CA GLY A 918 46.66 20.42 -26.69
C GLY A 918 46.33 21.63 -25.83
N LEU A 919 45.91 21.42 -24.57
CA LEU A 919 45.88 22.48 -23.57
C LEU A 919 47.29 23.00 -23.23
N GLU A 920 47.41 24.27 -22.86
CA GLU A 920 48.71 24.95 -22.65
C GLU A 920 49.48 24.38 -21.45
N ASN A 921 48.77 23.98 -20.40
CA ASN A 921 49.30 23.25 -19.23
C ASN A 921 49.71 21.80 -19.54
N GLU A 922 49.29 21.25 -20.68
CA GLU A 922 49.42 19.84 -21.07
C GLU A 922 50.35 19.72 -22.29
N THR A 923 51.20 20.73 -22.48
CA THR A 923 52.07 20.88 -23.65
C THR A 923 53.54 21.00 -23.25
N THR A 924 54.39 20.11 -23.78
CA THR A 924 55.86 20.19 -23.67
C THR A 924 56.49 20.60 -24.99
N ASN A 925 57.36 21.59 -24.98
CA ASN A 925 58.14 21.99 -26.16
C ASN A 925 59.58 21.47 -26.07
N VAL A 926 59.99 20.71 -27.09
CA VAL A 926 61.33 20.13 -27.23
C VAL A 926 62.04 20.77 -28.44
N PRO A 927 62.64 21.96 -28.27
CA PRO A 927 63.30 22.66 -29.37
C PRO A 927 64.60 21.97 -29.77
N GLU A 928 64.83 21.87 -31.08
CA GLU A 928 66.05 21.30 -31.64
C GLU A 928 67.23 22.28 -31.46
N PRO A 929 68.42 21.83 -31.01
CA PRO A 929 69.62 22.64 -30.96
C PRO A 929 70.17 22.82 -32.38
N LYS A 930 70.19 24.07 -32.86
CA LYS A 930 70.62 24.41 -34.22
C LYS A 930 72.15 24.54 -34.27
N VAL A 931 72.80 23.74 -35.10
CA VAL A 931 74.24 23.88 -35.36
C VAL A 931 74.46 24.48 -36.75
N THR A 932 75.40 25.42 -36.86
CA THR A 932 75.86 25.96 -38.15
C THR A 932 77.38 26.09 -38.17
N THR A 933 78.00 25.51 -39.19
CA THR A 933 79.46 25.39 -39.36
C THR A 933 80.05 26.45 -40.29
N THR A 934 81.39 26.55 -40.35
CA THR A 934 82.15 27.43 -41.24
C THR A 934 83.62 26.96 -41.36
N ALA A 935 83.88 26.13 -42.36
CA ALA A 935 85.22 25.66 -42.68
C ALA A 935 86.19 26.71 -43.24
N VAL A 936 87.50 26.46 -43.10
CA VAL A 936 88.55 27.23 -43.80
C VAL A 936 88.42 27.04 -45.32
N SER A 937 87.91 28.06 -46.01
CA SER A 937 87.52 27.94 -47.44
C SER A 937 88.63 27.58 -48.45
N SER A 938 89.92 27.80 -48.14
CA SER A 938 91.03 27.44 -49.03
C SER A 938 92.37 27.30 -48.32
N ALA A 939 93.24 26.42 -48.82
CA ALA A 939 94.61 26.23 -48.36
C ALA A 939 95.57 25.77 -49.49
N ILE A 940 96.87 25.88 -49.26
CA ILE A 940 97.90 25.17 -50.04
C ILE A 940 98.56 24.05 -49.23
N VAL A 941 99.06 23.01 -49.93
CA VAL A 941 99.73 21.85 -49.30
C VAL A 941 100.80 22.28 -48.29
N GLY A 942 100.63 21.83 -47.05
CA GLY A 942 101.45 22.16 -45.89
C GLY A 942 100.89 23.29 -45.01
N GLU A 943 99.65 23.75 -45.24
CA GLU A 943 98.89 24.63 -44.36
C GLU A 943 97.86 23.85 -43.53
N GLU A 944 97.53 24.39 -42.35
CA GLU A 944 96.48 23.88 -41.46
C GLU A 944 95.08 24.29 -41.94
N ILE A 945 94.12 23.36 -41.90
CA ILE A 945 92.69 23.61 -42.13
C ILE A 945 91.88 23.08 -40.93
N TRP A 946 90.72 23.68 -40.69
CA TRP A 946 89.81 23.36 -39.60
C TRP A 946 88.40 23.84 -39.93
N ASP A 947 87.45 23.50 -39.07
CA ASP A 947 86.06 23.99 -39.08
C ASP A 947 85.67 24.54 -37.69
N VAL A 948 84.60 25.33 -37.64
CA VAL A 948 84.01 25.95 -36.44
C VAL A 948 82.50 25.76 -36.46
N ALA A 949 81.98 24.94 -35.56
CA ALA A 949 80.54 24.81 -35.33
C ALA A 949 80.06 25.84 -34.31
N ASP A 950 79.16 26.75 -34.70
CA ASP A 950 78.39 27.55 -33.76
C ASP A 950 77.12 26.77 -33.37
N VAL A 951 76.96 26.52 -32.06
CA VAL A 951 75.82 25.77 -31.50
C VAL A 951 74.85 26.77 -30.87
N GLU A 952 73.70 26.96 -31.52
CA GLU A 952 72.60 27.80 -31.05
C GLU A 952 71.52 26.97 -30.32
N GLY A 953 70.79 27.62 -29.42
CA GLY A 953 69.70 27.03 -28.65
C GLY A 953 70.15 26.44 -27.30
N PRO A 954 69.27 26.43 -26.29
CA PRO A 954 69.58 25.84 -24.98
C PRO A 954 69.89 24.34 -25.07
N LEU A 955 70.67 23.85 -24.11
CA LEU A 955 71.09 22.46 -23.98
C LEU A 955 70.78 21.98 -22.56
N SER A 956 70.46 20.69 -22.40
CA SER A 956 70.20 20.07 -21.09
C SER A 956 71.38 20.32 -20.13
N THR A 957 71.05 20.71 -18.90
CA THR A 957 72.01 20.87 -17.79
C THR A 957 71.87 19.78 -16.73
N ARG A 958 71.22 18.65 -17.07
CA ARG A 958 70.98 17.54 -16.15
C ARG A 958 72.27 16.78 -15.85
N ASP A 959 72.52 16.44 -14.58
CA ASP A 959 73.66 15.60 -14.21
C ASP A 959 73.58 14.24 -14.93
N GLY A 960 74.72 13.73 -15.43
CA GLY A 960 74.76 12.53 -16.27
C GLY A 960 74.60 12.78 -17.77
N VAL A 961 74.14 13.97 -18.18
CA VAL A 961 74.05 14.40 -19.57
C VAL A 961 75.31 15.16 -20.00
N SER A 962 75.69 15.02 -21.27
CA SER A 962 76.64 15.94 -21.92
C SER A 962 76.48 15.98 -23.43
N HIS A 963 76.94 17.07 -24.04
CA HIS A 963 76.90 17.27 -25.49
C HIS A 963 78.32 17.35 -26.05
N ASP A 964 78.57 16.73 -27.19
CA ASP A 964 79.90 16.53 -27.77
C ASP A 964 79.84 16.72 -29.28
N VAL A 965 80.65 17.62 -29.85
CA VAL A 965 80.74 17.81 -31.31
C VAL A 965 82.01 17.15 -31.86
N ILE A 966 81.85 16.44 -32.98
CA ILE A 966 82.92 15.80 -33.75
C ILE A 966 82.84 16.28 -35.19
N PHE A 967 83.99 16.56 -35.79
CA PHE A 967 84.12 17.03 -37.16
C PHE A 967 84.73 15.94 -38.04
N GLU A 968 84.10 15.65 -39.17
CA GLU A 968 84.61 14.73 -40.19
C GLU A 968 84.91 15.52 -41.48
N ALA A 969 86.05 15.25 -42.13
CA ALA A 969 86.37 15.85 -43.43
C ALA A 969 86.55 14.77 -44.52
N TYR A 970 85.96 15.02 -45.68
CA TYR A 970 85.80 14.08 -46.79
C TYR A 970 86.38 14.66 -48.07
N LEU A 971 87.29 13.95 -48.74
CA LEU A 971 87.88 14.39 -50.01
C LEU A 971 86.94 14.01 -51.16
N GLN A 972 86.45 14.98 -51.93
CA GLN A 972 85.52 14.73 -53.03
C GLN A 972 86.16 13.81 -54.10
N PRO A 973 85.53 12.68 -54.47
CA PRO A 973 86.02 11.82 -55.55
C PRO A 973 85.99 12.57 -56.89
N ALA A 974 87.08 12.48 -57.66
CA ALA A 974 87.26 13.24 -58.90
C ALA A 974 86.20 12.95 -59.99
N ASP A 975 85.59 11.76 -59.95
CA ASP A 975 84.57 11.32 -60.91
C ASP A 975 83.12 11.60 -60.45
N SER A 976 82.89 12.14 -59.24
CA SER A 976 81.55 12.47 -58.75
C SER A 976 81.22 13.97 -58.92
N PRO A 977 80.10 14.34 -59.58
CA PRO A 977 79.64 15.72 -59.67
C PRO A 977 78.96 16.21 -58.39
N ASP A 978 78.34 15.31 -57.63
CA ASP A 978 77.57 15.60 -56.42
C ASP A 978 78.43 15.33 -55.16
N PRO A 979 78.26 16.08 -54.06
CA PRO A 979 79.05 15.90 -52.83
C PRO A 979 78.95 14.49 -52.24
N VAL A 980 80.11 13.87 -51.97
CA VAL A 980 80.19 12.54 -51.35
C VAL A 980 80.87 12.64 -49.99
N CYS A 981 80.18 12.18 -48.94
CA CYS A 981 80.70 12.12 -47.57
C CYS A 981 80.50 10.72 -46.98
N GLU A 982 81.25 9.75 -47.50
CA GLU A 982 81.19 8.33 -47.13
C GLU A 982 82.48 7.87 -46.44
N ALA A 983 82.40 6.80 -45.66
CA ALA A 983 83.56 6.24 -44.93
C ALA A 983 84.76 5.87 -45.84
N GLY A 984 84.53 5.67 -47.15
CA GLY A 984 85.57 5.39 -48.14
C GLY A 984 86.36 6.61 -48.64
N ASN A 985 85.86 7.84 -48.47
CA ASN A 985 86.54 9.07 -48.88
C ASN A 985 86.81 10.07 -47.72
N ARG A 986 86.51 9.66 -46.48
CA ARG A 986 86.86 10.40 -45.26
C ARG A 986 88.37 10.43 -45.04
N ILE A 987 88.94 11.63 -44.95
CA ILE A 987 90.38 11.87 -44.75
C ILE A 987 90.73 12.38 -43.34
N PHE A 988 89.74 12.86 -42.58
CA PHE A 988 89.93 13.36 -41.21
C PHE A 988 88.70 13.08 -40.34
N VAL A 989 88.95 12.87 -39.05
CA VAL A 989 87.98 12.87 -37.95
C VAL A 989 88.67 13.56 -36.78
N SER A 990 88.04 14.55 -36.16
CA SER A 990 88.61 15.24 -35.00
C SER A 990 88.52 14.41 -33.72
N ASP A 991 89.36 14.75 -32.74
CA ASP A 991 89.04 14.50 -31.33
C ASP A 991 87.67 15.12 -30.96
N THR A 992 87.03 14.55 -29.94
CA THR A 992 85.71 15.00 -29.44
C THR A 992 85.81 16.34 -28.71
N VAL A 993 85.02 17.33 -29.13
CA VAL A 993 84.97 18.66 -28.50
C VAL A 993 83.75 18.79 -27.61
N ARG A 994 83.98 18.93 -26.29
CA ARG A 994 82.93 19.00 -25.27
C ARG A 994 82.15 20.32 -25.34
N VAL A 995 80.89 20.23 -25.73
CA VAL A 995 79.92 21.32 -25.71
C VAL A 995 79.35 21.46 -24.30
N THR A 996 79.30 22.69 -23.78
CA THR A 996 78.91 22.98 -22.37
C THR A 996 77.89 24.10 -22.25
N LYS A 997 77.61 24.79 -23.37
CA LYS A 997 76.71 25.94 -23.51
C LYS A 997 76.62 26.29 -25.01
N PRO A 998 75.74 27.22 -25.41
CA PRO A 998 75.73 27.75 -26.77
C PRO A 998 77.01 28.53 -27.13
N GLY A 999 77.36 28.55 -28.41
CA GLY A 999 78.47 29.30 -29.01
C GLY A 999 79.40 28.47 -29.92
N GLU A 1000 80.49 29.11 -30.36
CA GLU A 1000 81.49 28.56 -31.29
C GLU A 1000 82.41 27.49 -30.67
N TYR A 1001 82.59 26.38 -31.39
CA TYR A 1001 83.49 25.27 -31.08
C TYR A 1001 84.35 24.93 -32.31
N THR A 1002 85.68 24.98 -32.18
CA THR A 1002 86.63 24.73 -33.29
C THR A 1002 87.09 23.27 -33.32
N SER A 1003 87.23 22.68 -34.50
CA SER A 1003 87.84 21.36 -34.68
C SER A 1003 89.33 21.34 -34.29
N GLU A 1004 89.92 20.15 -34.12
CA GLU A 1004 91.38 20.02 -34.25
C GLU A 1004 91.83 20.50 -35.64
N LYS A 1005 93.04 21.06 -35.72
CA LYS A 1005 93.64 21.51 -36.95
C LYS A 1005 94.35 20.40 -37.71
N PHE A 1006 93.95 20.20 -38.96
CA PHE A 1006 94.47 19.18 -39.86
C PHE A 1006 95.45 19.79 -40.87
N THR A 1007 96.68 19.29 -40.96
CA THR A 1007 97.65 19.77 -41.96
C THR A 1007 97.41 19.11 -43.32
N THR A 1008 97.33 19.92 -44.38
CA THR A 1008 97.08 19.44 -45.74
C THR A 1008 98.30 18.77 -46.36
N GLU A 1009 98.13 17.57 -46.90
CA GLU A 1009 99.15 16.85 -47.68
C GLU A 1009 98.83 16.87 -49.18
N THR A 1010 99.78 16.43 -50.02
CA THR A 1010 99.57 16.26 -51.47
C THR A 1010 98.41 15.31 -51.78
N ALA A 1011 98.13 14.33 -50.91
CA ALA A 1011 96.99 13.43 -51.02
C ALA A 1011 95.63 14.11 -50.80
N HIS A 1012 95.60 15.33 -50.22
CA HIS A 1012 94.38 16.06 -49.89
C HIS A 1012 94.06 17.18 -50.90
N VAL A 1013 94.82 17.28 -52.01
CA VAL A 1013 94.60 18.25 -53.09
C VAL A 1013 93.27 17.97 -53.79
N GLY A 1014 92.36 18.95 -53.78
CA GLY A 1014 91.00 18.80 -54.28
C GLY A 1014 89.99 19.70 -53.57
N THR A 1015 88.74 19.25 -53.52
CA THR A 1015 87.68 19.85 -52.71
C THR A 1015 87.44 18.92 -51.52
N ILE A 1016 87.51 19.46 -50.31
CA ILE A 1016 87.21 18.76 -49.07
C ILE A 1016 85.89 19.29 -48.55
N TYR A 1017 84.98 18.38 -48.21
CA TYR A 1017 83.72 18.68 -47.55
C TYR A 1017 83.80 18.34 -46.07
N TRP A 1018 83.34 19.26 -45.23
CA TRP A 1018 83.20 19.04 -43.78
C TRP A 1018 81.78 18.59 -43.45
N VAL A 1019 81.67 17.77 -42.41
CA VAL A 1019 80.41 17.36 -41.79
C VAL A 1019 80.65 17.30 -40.29
N GLU A 1020 80.03 18.20 -39.55
CA GLU A 1020 79.94 18.12 -38.10
C GLU A 1020 78.88 17.08 -37.67
N SER A 1021 79.01 16.60 -36.43
CA SER A 1021 77.96 15.84 -35.77
C SER A 1021 77.94 16.22 -34.30
N LEU A 1022 76.85 16.86 -33.85
CA LEU A 1022 76.59 17.08 -32.44
C LEU A 1022 75.96 15.81 -31.87
N ARG A 1023 76.52 15.33 -30.78
CA ARG A 1023 76.10 14.10 -30.10
C ARG A 1023 75.63 14.43 -28.70
N LEU A 1024 74.48 13.88 -28.35
CA LEU A 1024 74.00 13.78 -26.98
C LEU A 1024 74.61 12.53 -26.36
N LYS A 1025 75.08 12.65 -25.12
CA LYS A 1025 75.53 11.52 -24.30
C LYS A 1025 74.76 11.50 -22.98
N VAL A 1026 74.02 10.42 -22.71
CA VAL A 1026 73.21 10.24 -21.49
C VAL A 1026 73.67 8.97 -20.81
N ASP A 1027 74.13 9.08 -19.56
CA ASP A 1027 74.52 7.95 -18.68
C ASP A 1027 75.56 6.96 -19.27
N GLY A 1028 76.20 7.33 -20.38
CA GLY A 1028 77.24 6.58 -21.10
C GLY A 1028 76.90 6.29 -22.56
N GLU A 1029 75.61 6.19 -22.90
CA GLU A 1029 75.10 5.96 -24.26
C GLU A 1029 75.15 7.24 -25.09
N GLU A 1030 75.30 7.14 -26.42
CA GLU A 1030 75.64 8.24 -27.31
C GLU A 1030 74.79 8.24 -28.59
N THR A 1031 74.05 9.33 -28.80
CA THR A 1031 73.11 9.53 -29.92
C THR A 1031 73.51 10.77 -30.72
N VAL A 1032 73.53 10.69 -32.05
CA VAL A 1032 73.72 11.87 -32.91
C VAL A 1032 72.42 12.67 -32.93
N ILE A 1033 72.48 13.94 -32.53
CA ILE A 1033 71.31 14.83 -32.43
C ILE A 1033 71.27 15.93 -33.50
N HIS A 1034 72.40 16.20 -34.15
CA HIS A 1034 72.49 16.98 -35.39
C HIS A 1034 73.65 16.43 -36.23
N ARG A 1035 73.52 16.46 -37.56
CA ARG A 1035 74.60 16.15 -38.50
C ARG A 1035 74.57 17.09 -39.71
N GLY A 1036 75.71 17.64 -40.07
CA GLY A 1036 75.84 18.58 -41.18
C GLY A 1036 75.50 18.00 -42.56
N GLU A 1037 75.03 18.85 -43.46
CA GLU A 1037 74.78 18.48 -44.86
C GLU A 1037 76.09 18.39 -45.65
N CYS A 1038 76.32 17.24 -46.30
CA CYS A 1038 77.52 17.05 -47.13
C CYS A 1038 77.58 18.06 -48.27
N GLY A 1039 78.61 18.91 -48.28
CA GLY A 1039 78.78 19.95 -49.29
C GLY A 1039 77.93 21.20 -49.10
N ALA A 1040 77.39 21.42 -47.89
CA ALA A 1040 76.87 22.72 -47.48
C ALA A 1040 77.86 23.85 -47.82
N LYS A 1041 77.32 25.03 -48.18
CA LYS A 1041 78.08 26.08 -48.88
C LYS A 1041 79.31 26.61 -48.12
N ASN A 1042 79.27 26.64 -46.79
CA ASN A 1042 80.36 27.09 -45.95
C ASN A 1042 81.38 25.97 -45.67
N GLU A 1043 80.99 24.71 -45.88
CA GLU A 1043 81.71 23.49 -45.47
C GLU A 1043 82.64 22.95 -46.55
N ILE A 1044 83.31 23.87 -47.24
CA ILE A 1044 84.05 23.58 -48.47
C ILE A 1044 85.47 24.16 -48.38
N THR A 1045 86.44 23.31 -48.07
CA THR A 1045 87.87 23.67 -48.16
C THR A 1045 88.44 23.28 -49.51
N ARG A 1046 89.04 24.23 -50.23
CA ARG A 1046 89.76 23.97 -51.50
C ARG A 1046 91.26 23.92 -51.27
N VAL A 1047 91.87 22.74 -51.47
CA VAL A 1047 93.31 22.52 -51.27
C VAL A 1047 94.03 22.48 -52.62
N SER A 1048 95.14 23.21 -52.72
CA SER A 1048 95.90 23.38 -53.97
C SER A 1048 97.41 23.18 -53.80
N GLU A 1049 98.11 22.87 -54.89
CA GLU A 1049 99.55 22.60 -54.85
C GLU A 1049 100.39 23.85 -54.54
N ARG A 1050 101.46 23.64 -53.75
CA ARG A 1050 102.38 24.70 -53.34
C ARG A 1050 103.38 25.05 -54.45
N LEU A 1051 103.05 26.07 -55.23
CA LEU A 1051 103.90 26.58 -56.31
C LEU A 1051 105.30 27.02 -55.80
N PRO A 1052 106.40 26.67 -56.51
CA PRO A 1052 107.75 27.02 -56.10
C PRO A 1052 108.08 28.50 -56.38
N VAL A 1053 108.37 29.26 -55.33
CA VAL A 1053 108.74 30.69 -55.43
C VAL A 1053 110.20 30.85 -55.86
N THR A 1054 110.44 31.53 -56.98
CA THR A 1054 111.80 31.85 -57.48
C THR A 1054 111.92 33.30 -57.94
N GLY A 1055 112.97 34.01 -57.52
CA GLY A 1055 113.42 35.27 -58.15
C GLY A 1055 113.19 36.55 -57.34
N SER A 1056 114.21 36.97 -56.59
CA SER A 1056 114.44 38.37 -56.20
C SER A 1056 115.10 39.12 -57.39
N ALA A 1057 115.24 40.45 -57.50
CA ALA A 1057 115.11 41.62 -56.60
C ALA A 1057 114.98 42.91 -57.51
N PRO A 1058 115.34 44.16 -57.13
CA PRO A 1058 115.51 44.82 -55.82
C PRO A 1058 114.88 46.26 -55.73
N LEU A 1059 115.19 46.96 -54.62
CA LEU A 1059 115.21 48.43 -54.38
C LEU A 1059 114.03 49.11 -53.65
N SER A 1060 114.42 50.11 -52.84
CA SER A 1060 113.68 50.84 -51.78
C SER A 1060 113.72 52.38 -52.10
N PRO A 1061 113.43 53.37 -51.21
CA PRO A 1061 113.08 53.34 -49.77
C PRO A 1061 111.95 54.30 -49.27
N GLY A 1062 111.58 54.11 -47.99
CA GLY A 1062 110.71 55.01 -47.18
C GLY A 1062 109.24 54.56 -47.15
N GLY A 1063 108.54 54.42 -46.01
CA GLY A 1063 108.81 54.85 -44.62
C GLY A 1063 107.83 55.96 -44.20
N LEU A 1064 107.29 56.04 -42.98
CA LEU A 1064 107.45 55.21 -41.76
C LEU A 1064 106.29 55.56 -40.80
N LEU A 1065 105.81 54.59 -39.97
CA LEU A 1065 104.79 54.76 -38.90
C LEU A 1065 103.34 55.06 -39.38
N GLY A 1066 102.28 54.64 -38.68
CA GLY A 1066 102.20 53.67 -37.58
C GLY A 1066 100.92 53.80 -36.70
N VAL A 1067 100.54 52.67 -36.08
CA VAL A 1067 99.63 52.53 -34.90
C VAL A 1067 98.11 52.70 -35.13
N ALA A 1068 97.38 51.80 -34.46
CA ALA A 1068 95.95 51.52 -34.40
C ALA A 1068 94.94 52.69 -34.24
N GLY A 1069 93.68 52.46 -34.64
CA GLY A 1069 92.56 53.35 -34.34
C GLY A 1069 91.16 52.85 -34.77
N LEU A 1070 90.42 52.30 -33.80
CA LEU A 1070 88.97 52.48 -33.55
C LEU A 1070 87.93 52.62 -34.71
N VAL A 1071 87.01 51.63 -34.77
CA VAL A 1071 85.57 51.75 -34.33
C VAL A 1071 84.52 52.56 -35.15
N LEU A 1072 83.39 51.89 -35.42
CA LEU A 1072 81.99 52.36 -35.67
C LEU A 1072 81.55 53.03 -37.03
N ALA A 1073 80.71 52.27 -37.76
CA ALA A 1073 79.25 52.47 -37.88
C ALA A 1073 78.56 53.18 -39.08
N ALA A 1074 77.24 52.91 -39.12
CA ALA A 1074 76.11 53.56 -39.79
C ALA A 1074 75.82 53.18 -41.27
N GLY A 1075 74.54 52.99 -41.67
CA GLY A 1075 73.30 52.91 -40.87
C GLY A 1075 72.01 53.31 -41.62
N ALA A 1076 70.93 53.51 -40.84
CA ALA A 1076 69.59 54.03 -41.23
C ALA A 1076 68.67 53.03 -42.01
N ALA A 1077 67.34 53.00 -41.87
CA ALA A 1077 66.33 53.63 -40.96
C ALA A 1077 65.08 52.69 -40.88
N ALA A 1078 63.96 52.91 -40.15
CA ALA A 1078 63.39 54.08 -39.45
C ALA A 1078 62.41 53.60 -38.32
N LEU A 1079 62.26 54.30 -37.17
CA LEU A 1079 61.20 55.30 -36.80
C LEU A 1079 59.73 54.80 -36.86
N ALA A 1080 58.81 55.10 -35.91
CA ALA A 1080 58.82 55.75 -34.57
C ALA A 1080 57.43 55.45 -33.85
N TRP A 1081 56.82 56.15 -32.85
CA TRP A 1081 57.00 57.46 -32.20
C TRP A 1081 56.14 57.62 -30.89
N VAL A 1082 56.70 58.20 -29.81
CA VAL A 1082 56.01 58.96 -28.71
C VAL A 1082 55.02 58.23 -27.74
N ALA A 1083 54.55 58.83 -26.62
CA ALA A 1083 55.25 59.14 -25.35
C ALA A 1083 54.32 59.81 -24.27
N ARG A 1084 54.74 59.74 -22.99
CA ARG A 1084 54.49 60.67 -21.84
C ARG A 1084 53.19 60.63 -20.98
N ARG A 1085 53.38 60.16 -19.73
CA ARG A 1085 52.99 60.74 -18.41
C ARG A 1085 51.51 61.14 -18.05
N ARG A 1086 50.94 60.30 -17.18
CA ARG A 1086 50.41 60.57 -15.79
C ARG A 1086 49.28 61.59 -15.50
N ARG A 1087 48.21 61.03 -14.89
CA ARG A 1087 47.45 61.43 -13.66
C ARG A 1087 46.38 62.55 -13.69
N THR A 1088 45.12 62.10 -13.57
CA THR A 1088 44.09 62.43 -12.54
C THR A 1088 43.08 61.27 -12.51
N GLY A 1089 42.28 60.99 -11.47
CA GLY A 1089 42.29 61.51 -10.09
C GLY A 1089 40.91 61.96 -9.56
N LEU A 1090 40.06 61.03 -9.10
CA LEU A 1090 38.84 61.28 -8.29
C LEU A 1090 38.38 59.98 -7.56
N SER A 1091 37.42 60.08 -6.63
CA SER A 1091 37.09 59.07 -5.59
C SER A 1091 35.62 59.18 -5.11
N VAL A 1092 35.21 58.38 -4.09
CA VAL A 1092 33.88 58.23 -3.39
C VAL A 1092 33.14 56.95 -3.83
N GLU A 1093 32.57 56.08 -2.97
CA GLU A 1093 32.62 55.85 -1.50
C GLU A 1093 31.98 54.46 -1.12
N SER A 1094 32.18 54.01 0.13
CA SER A 1094 31.59 52.90 0.97
C SER A 1094 30.31 52.12 0.49
N THR A 1095 29.97 50.89 0.95
CA THR A 1095 30.20 50.18 2.25
C THR A 1095 30.27 48.64 2.16
N ASP A 1096 31.17 48.04 2.96
CA ASP A 1096 31.01 46.98 4.00
C ASP A 1096 30.06 45.75 3.91
N SER A 1097 30.46 44.70 4.67
CA SER A 1097 29.73 43.55 5.26
C SER A 1097 29.22 42.36 4.42
N THR A 1098 29.77 41.17 4.77
CA THR A 1098 29.18 39.80 4.79
C THR A 1098 28.58 39.18 3.51
N GLU A 1099 28.61 37.86 3.33
CA GLU A 1099 28.96 36.75 4.26
C GLU A 1099 30.03 35.82 3.69
#